data_AF-A0A917NYD5-F1
#
_entry.id   AF-A0A917NYD5-F1
#
_cell.length_a   1.000
_cell.length_b   1.000
_cell.length_c   1.000
_cell.angle_alpha   90.00
_cell.angle_beta   90.00
_cell.angle_gamma   90.00
#
_symmetry.space_group_name_H-M   'P 1'
#
loop_
_entity.id
_entity.type
_entity.pdbx_description
1 polymer ?
#
loop_
_entity_poly.entity_id
_entity_poly.type
_entity_poly.pdbx_seq_one_letter_code
_entity_poly.pdbx_strand_id
1 'polypeptide(L)'
;MGGGETTFTDRAQAGQQLAIKLAAMALDRPVIYALPRGGVPVALEISRRLKAPLDLVMVRKIGAPFNPELALGAVVEGTVPQTILNESIRQASGVDDAYIERARARELAELERRRALYLGKRARIDPAGRTVILVDDGLATGATMKSALSAIRRQGAARIVVAVPVAPEDTLAEIAAHADDVVCLNPSQAFRGVGAFYADFHQLTDQETIGLLRQSWNAEETSAATGTRVVSIPPHDLAGDLTLPMDPRGIVLFAHGSGSSRLSPRNRAVAESLNGQGFATLLMDLLTPDEARDRRNVFDIPLLAERLAETALWIASEPDIADLPLGLFGASTGAGAALLAAAEMQERVAAVVSRGGRPDLAGPRLAQVRAPTLLIVGGDDDQVITLNRKALASLTCEKLLRIVPGAGHLFEEPGTLEQMTELAGAWFQHYLEPEVDRPAPPAASAPAPVETLRAATVLLPALEDADFAAAFDRFADARVVLLGEASHGTSEFYRARAAITRRLIERHGFRIVAAEADWPDAAAIDRHVRHLPYQPTRTPPFSRFPTWMWRNKDVDAFVAFLRQHNANRPPAERAGFYGLDLYNMTGSIASVLGYLDKVDPAAAAAARRRYGCLEPWSREPAAYGREALTQGYAMCEESVVRILMDMLHKELEYVRYDGDRFFDAAQNARLIVDAERYYRFMYYGAHHSWNLRDSHMFDTLKRLLDWSGPDSKAVVWAHNSHIGDARATDMGAERGELNLGQLCRQAYGRDAALIGFGTHSGTVAAASDWDAPMEVKAVRPSRPDSYEALCHQVGQERFLIDLRAGRNDAVREALSAQRLERYIGVIYRPETERWSHYSHASLPDQYDAFVWFDETTAVIPLPTETSGGEDETFPFGF
;
A
#
# COMPACT_ATOMS: atom_id res chain seq x y z
N MET A 1 -35.70 -37.36 -15.99
CA MET A 1 -35.41 -36.26 -16.94
C MET A 1 -36.04 -34.99 -16.38
N GLY A 2 -35.33 -33.95 -15.93
CA GLY A 2 -33.95 -33.82 -15.47
C GLY A 2 -34.01 -32.94 -14.21
N GLY A 3 -33.48 -33.42 -13.09
CA GLY A 3 -33.36 -32.61 -11.88
C GLY A 3 -32.28 -31.57 -12.14
N GLY A 4 -32.67 -30.32 -12.32
CA GLY A 4 -31.72 -29.23 -12.52
C GLY A 4 -30.71 -29.24 -11.37
N GLU A 5 -29.42 -29.23 -11.71
CA GLU A 5 -28.36 -29.03 -10.73
C GLU A 5 -28.65 -27.72 -10.00
N THR A 6 -29.10 -27.81 -8.75
CA THR A 6 -29.33 -26.63 -7.92
C THR A 6 -27.99 -25.99 -7.62
N THR A 7 -27.72 -24.88 -8.29
CA THR A 7 -26.61 -23.97 -8.00
C THR A 7 -26.96 -23.14 -6.76
N PHE A 8 -26.07 -23.12 -5.77
CA PHE A 8 -26.16 -22.22 -4.62
C PHE A 8 -25.76 -20.79 -5.03
N THR A 9 -26.37 -19.77 -4.47
CA THR A 9 -26.00 -18.37 -4.74
C THR A 9 -24.59 -18.08 -4.22
N ASP A 10 -24.28 -18.48 -2.99
CA ASP A 10 -22.98 -18.31 -2.34
C ASP A 10 -22.79 -19.39 -1.24
N ARG A 11 -21.64 -19.34 -0.55
CA ARG A 11 -21.33 -20.27 0.56
C ARG A 11 -22.25 -20.11 1.77
N ALA A 12 -22.79 -18.91 2.02
CA ALA A 12 -23.70 -18.67 3.14
C ALA A 12 -25.05 -19.36 2.89
N GLN A 13 -25.61 -19.23 1.69
CA GLN A 13 -26.85 -19.91 1.33
C GLN A 13 -26.72 -21.44 1.44
N ALA A 14 -25.60 -22.00 0.99
CA ALA A 14 -25.33 -23.43 1.14
C ALA A 14 -25.25 -23.85 2.63
N GLY A 15 -24.60 -23.03 3.47
CA GLY A 15 -24.54 -23.21 4.92
C GLY A 15 -25.93 -23.18 5.58
N GLN A 16 -26.79 -22.23 5.19
CA GLN A 16 -28.16 -22.14 5.70
C GLN A 16 -28.99 -23.40 5.39
N GLN A 17 -28.86 -23.94 4.17
CA GLN A 17 -29.55 -25.17 3.78
C GLN A 17 -29.02 -26.41 4.53
N LEU A 18 -27.70 -26.51 4.72
CA LEU A 18 -27.11 -27.57 5.55
C LEU A 18 -27.57 -27.48 6.99
N ALA A 19 -27.62 -26.27 7.54
CA ALA A 19 -28.05 -26.01 8.91
C ALA A 19 -29.48 -26.49 9.17
N ILE A 20 -30.39 -26.37 8.18
CA ILE A 20 -31.76 -26.89 8.27
C ILE A 20 -31.76 -28.43 8.40
N LYS A 21 -30.97 -29.15 7.58
CA LYS A 21 -30.87 -30.62 7.68
C LYS A 21 -30.26 -31.07 9.00
N LEU A 22 -29.19 -30.40 9.45
CA LEU A 22 -28.52 -30.71 10.71
C LEU A 22 -29.40 -30.45 11.92
N ALA A 23 -30.24 -29.40 11.91
CA ALA A 23 -31.16 -29.09 13.00
C ALA A 23 -32.25 -30.16 13.22
N ALA A 24 -32.53 -30.99 12.22
CA ALA A 24 -33.46 -32.12 12.34
C ALA A 24 -32.81 -33.37 12.99
N MET A 25 -31.49 -33.38 13.16
CA MET A 25 -30.76 -34.47 13.80
C MET A 25 -30.70 -34.27 15.32
N ALA A 26 -30.76 -35.37 16.07
CA ALA A 26 -30.46 -35.35 17.51
C ALA A 26 -28.93 -35.23 17.71
N LEU A 27 -28.45 -34.02 17.95
CA LEU A 27 -27.03 -33.68 18.14
C LEU A 27 -26.79 -33.32 19.62
N ASP A 28 -26.01 -34.13 20.33
CA ASP A 28 -25.67 -33.88 21.73
C ASP A 28 -24.37 -33.07 21.84
N ARG A 29 -24.43 -31.93 22.54
CA ARG A 29 -23.33 -30.96 22.72
C ARG A 29 -22.51 -30.72 21.44
N PRO A 30 -23.16 -30.30 20.33
CA PRO A 30 -22.47 -30.17 19.05
C PRO A 30 -21.35 -29.12 19.12
N VAL A 31 -20.25 -29.39 18.42
CA VAL A 31 -19.19 -28.42 18.10
C VAL A 31 -18.91 -28.48 16.61
N ILE A 32 -18.74 -27.33 15.98
CA ILE A 32 -18.53 -27.22 14.54
C ILE A 32 -17.05 -26.95 14.29
N TYR A 33 -16.42 -27.80 13.48
CA TYR A 33 -15.06 -27.58 12.99
C TYR A 33 -15.10 -27.32 11.50
N ALA A 34 -14.68 -26.13 11.09
CA ALA A 34 -14.54 -25.78 9.68
C ALA A 34 -13.14 -26.11 9.17
N LEU A 35 -13.05 -26.60 7.94
CA LEU A 35 -11.80 -26.64 7.18
C LEU A 35 -11.60 -25.26 6.52
N PRO A 36 -10.56 -24.49 6.89
CA PRO A 36 -10.32 -23.20 6.29
C PRO A 36 -9.75 -23.34 4.87
N ARG A 37 -10.06 -22.42 3.95
CA ARG A 37 -10.84 -21.18 4.14
C ARG A 37 -12.33 -21.34 3.78
N GLY A 38 -12.61 -22.14 2.75
CA GLY A 38 -13.95 -22.30 2.16
C GLY A 38 -15.03 -22.78 3.13
N GLY A 39 -14.71 -23.68 4.05
CA GLY A 39 -15.67 -24.22 5.02
C GLY A 39 -16.16 -23.22 6.06
N VAL A 40 -15.45 -22.12 6.30
CA VAL A 40 -15.77 -21.15 7.38
C VAL A 40 -17.11 -20.43 7.17
N PRO A 41 -17.42 -19.79 6.01
CA PRO A 41 -18.72 -19.17 5.79
C PRO A 41 -19.88 -20.17 5.86
N VAL A 42 -19.68 -21.41 5.41
CA VAL A 42 -20.70 -22.48 5.51
C VAL A 42 -20.94 -22.84 6.98
N ALA A 43 -19.86 -23.01 7.74
CA ALA A 43 -19.89 -23.37 9.15
C ALA A 43 -20.47 -22.27 10.05
N LEU A 44 -20.25 -21.00 9.71
CA LEU A 44 -20.82 -19.84 10.40
C LEU A 44 -22.35 -19.88 10.43
N GLU A 45 -22.98 -20.18 9.28
CA GLU A 45 -24.44 -20.30 9.19
C GLU A 45 -24.98 -21.50 9.97
N ILE A 46 -24.25 -22.63 9.96
CA ILE A 46 -24.58 -23.80 10.78
C ILE A 46 -24.48 -23.46 12.27
N SER A 47 -23.43 -22.73 12.67
CA SER A 47 -23.22 -22.28 14.06
C SER A 47 -24.34 -21.36 14.53
N ARG A 48 -24.72 -20.36 13.73
CA ARG A 48 -25.83 -19.44 14.01
C ARG A 48 -27.14 -20.19 14.25
N ARG A 49 -27.44 -21.19 13.43
CA ARG A 49 -28.70 -21.94 13.51
C ARG A 49 -28.75 -22.92 14.67
N LEU A 50 -27.67 -23.68 14.88
CA LEU A 50 -27.58 -24.70 15.94
C LEU A 50 -27.21 -24.10 17.30
N LYS A 51 -26.77 -22.83 17.34
CA LYS A 51 -26.17 -22.18 18.51
C LYS A 51 -25.03 -23.02 19.10
N ALA A 52 -24.26 -23.63 18.21
CA ALA A 52 -23.15 -24.50 18.54
C ALA A 52 -21.84 -23.74 18.30
N PRO A 53 -20.83 -23.90 19.15
CA PRO A 53 -19.60 -23.16 19.02
C PRO A 53 -18.83 -23.59 17.76
N LEU A 54 -18.21 -22.60 17.10
CA LEU A 54 -17.42 -22.76 15.88
C LEU A 54 -15.91 -22.66 16.18
N ASP A 55 -15.16 -23.65 15.71
CA ASP A 55 -13.70 -23.73 15.75
C ASP A 55 -13.15 -24.23 14.40
N LEU A 56 -11.83 -24.31 14.26
CA LEU A 56 -11.15 -24.73 13.04
C LEU A 56 -10.46 -26.09 13.19
N VAL A 57 -10.39 -26.83 12.09
CA VAL A 57 -9.44 -27.95 11.96
C VAL A 57 -8.49 -27.68 10.81
N MET A 58 -7.20 -27.52 11.12
CA MET A 58 -6.20 -27.20 10.11
C MET A 58 -5.41 -28.44 9.71
N VAL A 59 -5.31 -28.62 8.40
CA VAL A 59 -4.63 -29.74 7.75
C VAL A 59 -3.70 -29.20 6.67
N ARG A 60 -2.44 -29.64 6.67
CA ARG A 60 -1.46 -29.34 5.62
C ARG A 60 -0.94 -30.64 5.01
N LYS A 61 -0.79 -30.68 3.68
CA LYS A 61 -0.28 -31.86 2.98
C LYS A 61 1.25 -31.90 3.04
N ILE A 62 1.80 -33.09 3.17
CA ILE A 62 3.22 -33.37 2.95
C ILE A 62 3.34 -33.86 1.50
N GLY A 63 4.05 -33.11 0.66
CA GLY A 63 4.32 -33.49 -0.73
C GLY A 63 5.44 -34.52 -0.87
N ALA A 64 5.37 -35.34 -1.91
CA ALA A 64 6.45 -36.25 -2.28
C ALA A 64 7.66 -35.47 -2.86
N PRO A 65 8.90 -35.99 -2.74
CA PRO A 65 10.06 -35.37 -3.35
C PRO A 65 9.88 -35.23 -4.86
N PHE A 66 10.35 -34.11 -5.42
CA PHE A 66 10.30 -33.80 -6.86
C PHE A 66 8.88 -33.67 -7.47
N ASN A 67 7.82 -33.92 -6.70
CA ASN A 67 6.44 -33.64 -7.09
C ASN A 67 5.62 -33.21 -5.85
N PRO A 68 5.69 -31.92 -5.47
CA PRO A 68 5.02 -31.39 -4.28
C PRO A 68 3.50 -31.56 -4.28
N GLU A 69 2.88 -31.67 -5.45
CA GLU A 69 1.43 -31.85 -5.63
C GLU A 69 0.96 -33.28 -5.32
N LEU A 70 1.87 -34.27 -5.35
CA LEU A 70 1.56 -35.64 -4.96
C LEU A 70 1.61 -35.78 -3.43
N ALA A 71 0.46 -35.99 -2.80
CA ALA A 71 0.35 -36.04 -1.34
C ALA A 71 0.96 -37.33 -0.74
N LEU A 72 2.20 -37.24 -0.27
CA LEU A 72 2.87 -38.28 0.53
C LEU A 72 2.21 -38.47 1.90
N GLY A 73 1.64 -37.40 2.46
CA GLY A 73 0.95 -37.44 3.75
C GLY A 73 0.25 -36.13 4.08
N ALA A 74 -0.14 -35.97 5.33
CA ALA A 74 -0.67 -34.72 5.87
C ALA A 74 -0.31 -34.57 7.35
N VAL A 75 -0.09 -33.32 7.76
CA VAL A 75 -0.01 -32.92 9.16
C VAL A 75 -1.35 -32.31 9.55
N VAL A 76 -1.91 -32.78 10.65
CA VAL A 76 -3.13 -32.25 11.25
C VAL A 76 -2.79 -31.64 12.59
N GLU A 77 -3.26 -30.42 12.78
CA GLU A 77 -3.08 -29.66 14.00
C GLU A 77 -3.84 -30.29 15.19
N GLY A 78 -3.27 -30.19 16.40
CA GLY A 78 -3.89 -30.60 17.66
C GLY A 78 -2.92 -30.40 18.84
N THR A 79 -3.37 -30.65 20.07
CA THR A 79 -2.55 -30.56 21.30
C THR A 79 -1.26 -31.38 21.19
N VAL A 80 -1.33 -32.48 20.45
CA VAL A 80 -0.18 -33.18 19.87
C VAL A 80 -0.41 -33.25 18.36
N PRO A 81 0.42 -32.57 17.54
CA PRO A 81 0.26 -32.57 16.09
C PRO A 81 0.43 -33.98 15.52
N GLN A 82 -0.53 -34.39 14.69
CA GLN A 82 -0.54 -35.73 14.12
C GLN A 82 -0.05 -35.70 12.68
N THR A 83 0.66 -36.76 12.29
CA THR A 83 1.10 -36.95 10.90
C THR A 83 0.50 -38.24 10.38
N ILE A 84 -0.17 -38.13 9.24
CA ILE A 84 -0.81 -39.24 8.53
C ILE A 84 -0.04 -39.42 7.23
N LEU A 85 0.54 -40.60 7.00
CA LEU A 85 1.31 -40.89 5.80
C LEU A 85 0.55 -41.86 4.91
N ASN A 86 0.68 -41.66 3.59
CA ASN A 86 0.24 -42.62 2.60
C ASN A 86 1.39 -43.61 2.34
N GLU A 87 1.30 -44.78 2.96
CA GLU A 87 2.37 -45.78 2.92
C GLU A 87 2.66 -46.30 1.50
N SER A 88 1.64 -46.37 0.64
CA SER A 88 1.82 -46.77 -0.77
C SER A 88 2.61 -45.72 -1.56
N ILE A 89 2.35 -44.42 -1.33
CA ILE A 89 3.11 -43.34 -1.97
C ILE A 89 4.52 -43.25 -1.38
N ARG A 90 4.69 -43.46 -0.07
CA ARG A 90 6.00 -43.51 0.59
C ARG A 90 6.90 -44.59 0.00
N GLN A 91 6.37 -45.80 -0.16
CA GLN A 91 7.11 -46.91 -0.76
C GLN A 91 7.44 -46.66 -2.23
N ALA A 92 6.50 -46.09 -3.01
CA ALA A 92 6.71 -45.78 -4.42
C ALA A 92 7.69 -44.61 -4.66
N SER A 93 7.76 -43.65 -3.74
CA SER A 93 8.61 -42.45 -3.86
C SER A 93 10.02 -42.61 -3.28
N GLY A 94 10.30 -43.71 -2.59
CA GLY A 94 11.63 -44.01 -2.03
C GLY A 94 12.06 -43.05 -0.90
N VAL A 95 11.11 -42.42 -0.23
CA VAL A 95 11.33 -41.37 0.76
C VAL A 95 11.86 -41.93 2.08
N ASP A 96 12.94 -41.34 2.59
CA ASP A 96 13.49 -41.66 3.91
C ASP A 96 12.79 -40.90 5.07
N ASP A 97 12.94 -41.41 6.29
CA ASP A 97 12.34 -40.78 7.48
C ASP A 97 12.90 -39.36 7.72
N ALA A 98 14.12 -39.08 7.28
CA ALA A 98 14.75 -37.77 7.43
C ALA A 98 14.05 -36.70 6.58
N TYR A 99 13.63 -37.03 5.36
CA TYR A 99 12.81 -36.14 4.55
C TYR A 99 11.45 -35.89 5.19
N ILE A 100 10.81 -36.94 5.71
CA ILE A 100 9.48 -36.84 6.33
C ILE A 100 9.52 -35.91 7.54
N GLU A 101 10.51 -36.05 8.42
CA GLU A 101 10.63 -35.18 9.60
C GLU A 101 10.91 -33.72 9.21
N ARG A 102 11.74 -33.46 8.19
CA ARG A 102 11.96 -32.09 7.69
C ARG A 102 10.70 -31.49 7.08
N ALA A 103 9.98 -32.26 6.27
CA ALA A 103 8.75 -31.80 5.65
C ALA A 103 7.67 -31.57 6.71
N ARG A 104 7.53 -32.48 7.67
CA ARG A 104 6.65 -32.35 8.83
C ARG A 104 6.93 -31.10 9.64
N ALA A 105 8.20 -30.82 9.98
CA ALA A 105 8.58 -29.63 10.74
C ALA A 105 8.20 -28.33 10.01
N ARG A 106 8.41 -28.29 8.70
CA ARG A 106 8.02 -27.14 7.85
C ARG A 106 6.52 -26.94 7.82
N GLU A 107 5.77 -28.01 7.55
CA GLU A 107 4.30 -27.93 7.48
C GLU A 107 3.68 -27.62 8.85
N LEU A 108 4.31 -28.05 9.94
CA LEU A 108 3.88 -27.74 11.29
C LEU A 108 4.12 -26.27 11.67
N ALA A 109 5.27 -25.70 11.28
CA ALA A 109 5.55 -24.29 11.49
C ALA A 109 4.54 -23.39 10.74
N GLU A 110 4.17 -23.78 9.52
CA GLU A 110 3.16 -23.05 8.74
C GLU A 110 1.75 -23.23 9.32
N LEU A 111 1.40 -24.42 9.82
CA LEU A 111 0.16 -24.62 10.58
C LEU A 111 0.10 -23.69 11.80
N GLU A 112 1.18 -23.60 12.57
CA GLU A 112 1.22 -22.76 13.77
C GLU A 112 1.12 -21.27 13.43
N ARG A 113 1.77 -20.82 12.36
CA ARG A 113 1.64 -19.45 11.85
C ARG A 113 0.19 -19.13 11.47
N ARG A 114 -0.48 -20.00 10.72
CA ARG A 114 -1.89 -19.82 10.34
C ARG A 114 -2.83 -19.92 11.54
N ARG A 115 -2.48 -20.73 12.54
CA ARG A 115 -3.23 -20.83 13.80
C ARG A 115 -3.22 -19.50 14.52
N ALA A 116 -2.04 -18.93 14.69
CA ALA A 116 -1.85 -17.64 15.33
C ALA A 116 -2.59 -16.54 14.57
N LEU A 117 -2.62 -16.62 13.24
CA LEU A 117 -3.33 -15.69 12.38
C LEU A 117 -4.87 -15.81 12.52
N TYR A 118 -5.43 -17.03 12.49
CA TYR A 118 -6.88 -17.23 12.49
C TYR A 118 -7.50 -17.21 13.89
N LEU A 119 -6.91 -17.92 14.85
CA LEU A 119 -7.47 -18.11 16.20
C LEU A 119 -6.83 -17.17 17.24
N GLY A 120 -5.68 -16.57 16.95
CA GLY A 120 -4.95 -15.73 17.90
C GLY A 120 -4.64 -16.47 19.21
N LYS A 121 -5.05 -15.89 20.34
CA LYS A 121 -4.91 -16.47 21.68
C LYS A 121 -6.12 -17.32 22.12
N ARG A 122 -7.14 -17.48 21.26
CA ARG A 122 -8.37 -18.22 21.61
C ARG A 122 -8.04 -19.68 21.91
N ALA A 123 -8.55 -20.17 23.05
CA ALA A 123 -8.41 -21.56 23.42
C ALA A 123 -9.25 -22.45 22.48
N ARG A 124 -8.66 -23.56 22.04
CA ARG A 124 -9.34 -24.57 21.23
C ARG A 124 -10.47 -25.20 22.02
N ILE A 125 -11.54 -25.52 21.31
CA ILE A 125 -12.59 -26.37 21.84
C ILE A 125 -12.08 -27.80 21.75
N ASP A 126 -12.21 -28.55 22.84
CA ASP A 126 -11.85 -29.97 22.87
C ASP A 126 -13.00 -30.80 22.27
N PRO A 127 -12.76 -31.61 21.23
CA PRO A 127 -13.78 -32.48 20.66
C PRO A 127 -14.14 -33.68 21.55
N ALA A 128 -13.35 -33.98 22.60
CA ALA A 128 -13.54 -35.14 23.45
C ALA A 128 -14.97 -35.20 24.05
N GLY A 129 -15.65 -36.32 23.82
CA GLY A 129 -17.00 -36.58 24.34
C GLY A 129 -18.13 -35.75 23.70
N ARG A 130 -17.86 -34.98 22.64
CA ARG A 130 -18.85 -34.15 21.93
C ARG A 130 -19.28 -34.75 20.60
N THR A 131 -20.41 -34.29 20.07
CA THR A 131 -20.76 -34.48 18.66
C THR A 131 -20.01 -33.45 17.82
N VAL A 132 -19.12 -33.89 16.94
CA VAL A 132 -18.33 -33.02 16.06
C VAL A 132 -19.00 -32.94 14.69
N ILE A 133 -19.19 -31.72 14.19
CA ILE A 133 -19.66 -31.45 12.83
C ILE A 133 -18.50 -30.88 12.02
N LEU A 134 -17.96 -31.66 11.08
CA LEU A 134 -16.90 -31.23 10.17
C LEU A 134 -17.50 -30.63 8.91
N VAL A 135 -17.09 -29.40 8.58
CA VAL A 135 -17.71 -28.60 7.52
C VAL A 135 -16.66 -28.14 6.51
N ASP A 136 -17.01 -28.25 5.23
CA ASP A 136 -16.28 -27.67 4.09
C ASP A 136 -17.28 -27.15 3.02
N ASP A 137 -16.83 -26.32 2.08
CA ASP A 137 -17.69 -25.79 1.00
C ASP A 137 -17.98 -26.80 -0.12
N GLY A 138 -17.21 -27.89 -0.18
CA GLY A 138 -17.49 -29.08 -0.95
C GLY A 138 -16.31 -30.04 -0.96
N LEU A 139 -16.52 -31.27 -1.41
CA LEU A 139 -15.45 -32.27 -1.51
C LEU A 139 -15.22 -32.65 -2.96
N ALA A 140 -14.00 -32.46 -3.46
CA ALA A 140 -13.60 -33.00 -4.76
C ALA A 140 -13.04 -34.41 -4.65
N THR A 141 -12.04 -34.62 -3.79
CA THR A 141 -11.39 -35.93 -3.56
C THR A 141 -11.47 -36.40 -2.11
N GLY A 142 -11.94 -35.53 -1.20
CA GLY A 142 -12.10 -35.82 0.22
C GLY A 142 -10.80 -36.02 1.02
N ALA A 143 -9.61 -35.90 0.42
CA ALA A 143 -8.34 -36.23 1.09
C ALA A 143 -8.10 -35.42 2.38
N THR A 144 -8.30 -34.11 2.33
CA THR A 144 -8.16 -33.23 3.51
C THR A 144 -9.18 -33.57 4.59
N MET A 145 -10.43 -33.86 4.19
CA MET A 145 -11.51 -34.26 5.09
C MET A 145 -11.20 -35.59 5.78
N LYS A 146 -10.65 -36.59 5.07
CA LYS A 146 -10.22 -37.87 5.65
C LYS A 146 -9.13 -37.69 6.72
N SER A 147 -8.17 -36.82 6.46
CA SER A 147 -7.13 -36.49 7.45
C SER A 147 -7.73 -35.83 8.70
N ALA A 148 -8.66 -34.88 8.53
CA ALA A 148 -9.38 -34.26 9.64
C ALA A 148 -10.20 -35.28 10.45
N LEU A 149 -10.95 -36.17 9.77
CA LEU A 149 -11.75 -37.23 10.40
C LEU A 149 -10.90 -38.15 11.30
N SER A 150 -9.77 -38.62 10.76
CA SER A 150 -8.86 -39.49 11.51
C SER A 150 -8.30 -38.81 12.77
N ALA A 151 -7.95 -37.52 12.67
CA ALA A 151 -7.46 -36.75 13.80
C ALA A 151 -8.54 -36.51 14.87
N ILE A 152 -9.74 -36.08 14.47
CA ILE A 152 -10.87 -35.82 15.38
C ILE A 152 -11.30 -37.11 16.11
N ARG A 153 -11.36 -38.24 15.41
CA ARG A 153 -11.71 -39.54 16.04
C ARG A 153 -10.71 -39.92 17.14
N ARG A 154 -9.41 -39.70 16.91
CA ARG A 154 -8.36 -39.97 17.90
C ARG A 154 -8.38 -39.00 19.08
N GLN A 155 -8.95 -37.80 18.92
CA GLN A 155 -9.14 -36.83 20.00
C GLN A 155 -10.38 -37.13 20.86
N GLY A 156 -11.11 -38.23 20.59
CA GLY A 156 -12.16 -38.74 21.47
C GLY A 156 -13.55 -38.18 21.20
N ALA A 157 -13.83 -37.68 20.00
CA ALA A 157 -15.18 -37.29 19.59
C ALA A 157 -16.17 -38.47 19.75
N ALA A 158 -17.33 -38.22 20.37
CA ALA A 158 -18.33 -39.24 20.64
C ALA A 158 -19.11 -39.65 19.37
N ARG A 159 -19.33 -38.68 18.48
CA ARG A 159 -19.97 -38.85 17.18
C ARG A 159 -19.40 -37.82 16.20
N ILE A 160 -19.17 -38.20 14.95
CA ILE A 160 -18.62 -37.32 13.91
C ILE A 160 -19.58 -37.28 12.72
N VAL A 161 -20.08 -36.08 12.43
CA VAL A 161 -20.96 -35.77 11.30
C VAL A 161 -20.16 -34.96 10.28
N VAL A 162 -20.12 -35.39 9.02
CA VAL A 162 -19.58 -34.56 7.93
C VAL A 162 -20.74 -33.83 7.27
N ALA A 163 -20.63 -32.52 7.13
CA ALA A 163 -21.65 -31.69 6.50
C ALA A 163 -21.04 -30.88 5.36
N VAL A 164 -21.42 -31.20 4.12
CA VAL A 164 -20.86 -30.57 2.91
C VAL A 164 -21.95 -30.25 1.90
N PRO A 165 -21.92 -29.11 1.20
CA PRO A 165 -22.96 -28.77 0.23
C PRO A 165 -22.96 -29.70 -0.98
N VAL A 166 -21.77 -30.07 -1.49
CA VAL A 166 -21.63 -30.84 -2.73
C VAL A 166 -20.40 -31.76 -2.70
N ALA A 167 -20.54 -32.96 -3.27
CA ALA A 167 -19.45 -33.93 -3.44
C ALA A 167 -19.80 -35.03 -4.47
N PRO A 168 -18.81 -35.70 -5.09
CA PRO A 168 -19.02 -36.93 -5.86
C PRO A 168 -19.58 -38.07 -5.00
N GLU A 169 -20.46 -38.91 -5.56
CA GLU A 169 -21.07 -40.05 -4.86
C GLU A 169 -20.02 -41.06 -4.35
N ASP A 170 -19.01 -41.33 -5.14
CA ASP A 170 -17.86 -42.18 -4.85
C ASP A 170 -16.99 -41.59 -3.72
N THR A 171 -16.76 -40.28 -3.71
CA THR A 171 -16.07 -39.62 -2.58
C THR A 171 -16.91 -39.69 -1.30
N LEU A 172 -18.24 -39.52 -1.38
CA LEU A 172 -19.13 -39.63 -0.22
C LEU A 172 -19.14 -41.05 0.37
N ALA A 173 -19.13 -42.08 -0.48
CA ALA A 173 -19.05 -43.47 -0.05
C ALA A 173 -17.76 -43.75 0.74
N GLU A 174 -16.63 -43.20 0.27
CA GLU A 174 -15.36 -43.33 0.98
C GLU A 174 -15.35 -42.55 2.31
N ILE A 175 -15.95 -41.36 2.37
CA ILE A 175 -16.05 -40.56 3.60
C ILE A 175 -17.00 -41.23 4.62
N ALA A 176 -18.09 -41.85 4.16
CA ALA A 176 -19.03 -42.57 5.02
C ALA A 176 -18.38 -43.76 5.76
N ALA A 177 -17.29 -44.32 5.24
CA ALA A 177 -16.52 -45.34 5.95
C ALA A 177 -15.72 -44.79 7.16
N HIS A 178 -15.57 -43.46 7.26
CA HIS A 178 -14.73 -42.80 8.27
C HIS A 178 -15.51 -41.85 9.19
N ALA A 179 -16.75 -41.49 8.86
CA ALA A 179 -17.67 -40.67 9.67
C ALA A 179 -18.86 -41.50 10.16
N ASP A 180 -19.53 -41.05 11.22
CA ASP A 180 -20.75 -41.73 11.71
C ASP A 180 -21.98 -41.34 10.87
N ASP A 181 -22.01 -40.09 10.40
CA ASP A 181 -23.04 -39.60 9.49
C ASP A 181 -22.43 -38.67 8.43
N VAL A 182 -23.01 -38.67 7.23
CA VAL A 182 -22.64 -37.75 6.15
C VAL A 182 -23.89 -37.05 5.63
N VAL A 183 -23.90 -35.72 5.73
CA VAL A 183 -24.96 -34.85 5.24
C VAL A 183 -24.44 -34.10 4.02
N CYS A 184 -24.90 -34.51 2.84
CA CYS A 184 -24.66 -33.81 1.58
C CYS A 184 -25.97 -33.20 1.04
N LEU A 185 -25.93 -31.95 0.56
CA LEU A 185 -27.10 -31.35 -0.11
C LEU A 185 -27.22 -31.85 -1.55
N ASN A 186 -26.11 -31.91 -2.28
CA ASN A 186 -26.06 -32.29 -3.69
C ASN A 186 -24.98 -33.36 -3.96
N PRO A 187 -25.29 -34.66 -3.83
CA PRO A 187 -24.43 -35.73 -4.32
C PRO A 187 -24.47 -35.76 -5.86
N SER A 188 -23.33 -35.57 -6.53
CA SER A 188 -23.28 -35.45 -8.00
C SER A 188 -22.55 -36.62 -8.67
N GLN A 189 -23.16 -37.17 -9.73
CA GLN A 189 -22.53 -38.14 -10.64
C GLN A 189 -21.71 -37.48 -11.77
N ALA A 190 -21.92 -36.18 -12.01
CA ALA A 190 -21.29 -35.41 -13.07
C ALA A 190 -20.40 -34.28 -12.50
N PHE A 191 -19.64 -34.60 -11.45
CA PHE A 191 -18.86 -33.62 -10.70
C PHE A 191 -17.68 -33.08 -11.52
N ARG A 192 -17.66 -31.75 -11.73
CA ARG A 192 -16.57 -31.04 -12.45
C ARG A 192 -15.65 -30.23 -11.54
N GLY A 193 -16.11 -29.95 -10.32
CA GLY A 193 -15.41 -29.12 -9.33
C GLY A 193 -16.40 -28.45 -8.38
N VAL A 194 -15.96 -28.12 -7.16
CA VAL A 194 -16.84 -27.54 -6.11
C VAL A 194 -17.47 -26.23 -6.58
N GLY A 195 -16.67 -25.33 -7.18
CA GLY A 195 -17.14 -24.01 -7.60
C GLY A 195 -18.24 -24.02 -8.68
N ALA A 196 -18.39 -25.11 -9.44
CA ALA A 196 -19.45 -25.23 -10.46
C ALA A 196 -20.87 -25.25 -9.86
N PHE A 197 -20.98 -25.51 -8.55
CA PHE A 197 -22.25 -25.57 -7.83
C PHE A 197 -22.57 -24.27 -7.10
N TYR A 198 -21.78 -23.21 -7.29
CA TYR A 198 -21.96 -21.89 -6.68
C TYR A 198 -22.00 -20.80 -7.75
N ALA A 199 -22.90 -19.82 -7.62
CA ALA A 199 -22.96 -18.64 -8.48
C ALA A 199 -21.86 -17.64 -8.12
N ASP A 200 -21.62 -17.44 -6.82
CA ASP A 200 -20.45 -16.75 -6.26
C ASP A 200 -19.56 -17.75 -5.51
N PHE A 201 -18.38 -18.00 -6.08
CA PHE A 201 -17.34 -18.83 -5.50
C PHE A 201 -15.98 -18.10 -5.48
N HIS A 202 -15.97 -16.82 -5.11
CA HIS A 202 -14.71 -16.08 -4.93
C HIS A 202 -13.78 -16.78 -3.94
N GLN A 203 -12.47 -16.56 -4.08
CA GLN A 203 -11.49 -17.09 -3.15
C GLN A 203 -11.44 -16.22 -1.90
N LEU A 204 -11.72 -16.81 -0.74
CA LEU A 204 -11.65 -16.11 0.53
C LEU A 204 -10.19 -15.80 0.89
N THR A 205 -9.94 -14.57 1.31
CA THR A 205 -8.70 -14.14 1.94
C THR A 205 -8.63 -14.60 3.39
N ASP A 206 -7.42 -14.53 3.97
CA ASP A 206 -7.23 -14.79 5.40
C ASP A 206 -8.00 -13.76 6.26
N GLN A 207 -8.08 -12.50 5.83
CA GLN A 207 -8.82 -11.44 6.53
C GLN A 207 -10.34 -11.65 6.51
N GLU A 208 -10.93 -12.04 5.37
CA GLU A 208 -12.36 -12.37 5.31
C GLU A 208 -12.68 -13.60 6.17
N THR A 209 -11.80 -14.60 6.16
CA THR A 209 -11.93 -15.80 7.01
C THR A 209 -11.91 -15.43 8.49
N ILE A 210 -10.98 -14.56 8.90
CA ILE A 210 -10.92 -14.02 10.27
C ILE A 210 -12.17 -13.20 10.60
N GLY A 211 -12.63 -12.35 9.68
CA GLY A 211 -13.84 -11.56 9.84
C GLY A 211 -15.08 -12.44 10.09
N LEU A 212 -15.23 -13.51 9.31
CA LEU A 212 -16.32 -14.48 9.46
C LEU A 212 -16.23 -15.26 10.78
N LEU A 213 -15.04 -15.69 11.19
CA LEU A 213 -14.83 -16.34 12.49
C LEU A 213 -15.15 -15.40 13.65
N ARG A 214 -14.70 -14.13 13.56
CA ARG A 214 -15.04 -13.09 14.54
C ARG A 214 -16.54 -12.84 14.60
N GLN A 215 -17.28 -12.91 13.50
CA GLN A 215 -18.75 -12.79 13.56
C GLN A 215 -19.39 -13.91 14.39
N SER A 216 -18.87 -15.15 14.36
CA SER A 216 -19.34 -16.23 15.23
C SER A 216 -18.95 -16.02 16.68
N TRP A 217 -17.71 -15.59 16.92
CA TRP A 217 -17.17 -15.41 18.27
C TRP A 217 -17.77 -14.19 18.96
N ASN A 218 -18.04 -13.13 18.20
CA ASN A 218 -18.74 -11.94 18.65
C ASN A 218 -20.22 -12.24 18.93
N ALA A 219 -20.82 -13.28 18.35
CA ALA A 219 -22.20 -13.73 18.66
C ALA A 219 -22.32 -14.43 20.03
N GLU A 220 -21.27 -15.14 20.45
CA GLU A 220 -21.13 -15.66 21.82
C GLU A 220 -20.81 -14.55 22.83
N GLU A 221 -20.11 -13.51 22.38
CA GLU A 221 -19.77 -12.31 23.18
C GLU A 221 -20.81 -11.19 23.09
N THR A 222 -21.84 -11.23 22.22
CA THR A 222 -22.90 -10.20 22.16
C THR A 222 -23.92 -10.32 23.29
N SER A 223 -23.77 -11.32 24.17
CA SER A 223 -24.37 -11.26 25.50
C SER A 223 -23.60 -10.33 26.45
N ALA A 224 -22.46 -9.77 26.03
CA ALA A 224 -21.61 -8.82 26.78
C ALA A 224 -21.18 -7.65 25.85
N ALA A 225 -22.05 -6.66 25.75
CA ALA A 225 -21.95 -5.44 24.92
C ALA A 225 -20.60 -4.67 24.93
N THR A 226 -20.28 -3.98 23.81
CA THR A 226 -19.34 -2.83 23.69
C THR A 226 -18.09 -2.89 24.58
N GLY A 227 -17.09 -3.68 24.17
CA GLY A 227 -15.83 -3.82 24.91
C GLY A 227 -14.76 -2.82 24.45
N THR A 228 -14.12 -2.14 25.40
CA THR A 228 -12.84 -1.44 25.21
C THR A 228 -11.72 -2.48 25.05
N ARG A 229 -10.92 -2.41 23.98
CA ARG A 229 -9.78 -3.30 23.74
C ARG A 229 -8.47 -2.67 24.22
N VAL A 230 -7.63 -3.43 24.92
CA VAL A 230 -6.28 -2.98 25.29
C VAL A 230 -5.33 -3.22 24.10
N VAL A 231 -4.62 -2.18 23.69
CA VAL A 231 -3.68 -2.16 22.57
C VAL A 231 -2.25 -1.87 23.05
N SER A 232 -1.25 -2.33 22.29
CA SER A 232 0.17 -2.01 22.50
C SER A 232 0.64 -1.18 21.31
N ILE A 233 1.12 0.03 21.56
CA ILE A 233 1.46 0.99 20.51
C ILE A 233 2.99 0.96 20.29
N PRO A 234 3.47 0.53 19.11
CA PRO A 234 4.89 0.53 18.78
C PRO A 234 5.44 1.95 18.57
N PRO A 235 6.77 2.15 18.62
CA PRO A 235 7.81 1.14 18.83
C PRO A 235 8.10 0.84 20.31
N HIS A 236 7.45 1.54 21.24
CA HIS A 236 7.76 1.49 22.68
C HIS A 236 6.80 0.61 23.50
N ASP A 237 5.87 -0.09 22.84
CA ASP A 237 4.83 -0.92 23.46
C ASP A 237 3.98 -0.16 24.51
N LEU A 238 3.60 1.08 24.18
CA LEU A 238 2.78 1.90 25.07
C LEU A 238 1.37 1.32 25.17
N ALA A 239 0.89 1.14 26.40
CA ALA A 239 -0.44 0.59 26.62
C ALA A 239 -1.53 1.62 26.29
N GLY A 240 -2.50 1.21 25.48
CA GLY A 240 -3.69 1.98 25.15
C GLY A 240 -4.99 1.23 25.42
N ASP A 241 -6.06 1.94 25.76
CA ASP A 241 -7.43 1.46 25.86
C ASP A 241 -8.20 2.07 24.67
N LEU A 242 -8.47 1.27 23.65
CA LEU A 242 -9.22 1.68 22.44
C LEU A 242 -10.68 1.23 22.54
N THR A 243 -11.60 2.17 22.42
CA THR A 243 -13.04 1.90 22.38
C THR A 243 -13.58 2.25 21.01
N LEU A 244 -14.22 1.27 20.35
CA LEU A 244 -14.79 1.41 19.01
C LEU A 244 -16.32 1.25 19.08
N PRO A 245 -17.11 2.31 18.84
CA PRO A 245 -18.54 2.16 18.56
C PRO A 245 -18.74 1.45 17.20
N MET A 246 -19.96 0.97 16.92
CA MET A 246 -20.24 0.18 15.69
C MET A 246 -20.04 0.93 14.37
N ASP A 247 -20.01 2.27 14.41
CA ASP A 247 -19.80 3.14 13.25
C ASP A 247 -19.12 4.45 13.71
N PRO A 248 -17.80 4.43 13.95
CA PRO A 248 -17.10 5.57 14.52
C PRO A 248 -16.99 6.71 13.49
N ARG A 249 -17.45 7.91 13.88
CA ARG A 249 -17.39 9.12 13.01
C ARG A 249 -15.98 9.67 12.86
N GLY A 250 -15.17 9.49 13.89
CA GLY A 250 -13.79 9.93 14.01
C GLY A 250 -13.18 9.34 15.28
N ILE A 251 -11.88 9.51 15.47
CA ILE A 251 -11.14 9.00 16.62
C ILE A 251 -10.54 10.13 17.45
N VAL A 252 -10.73 10.07 18.77
CA VAL A 252 -10.17 11.04 19.72
C VAL A 252 -9.05 10.39 20.54
N LEU A 253 -7.83 10.89 20.37
CA LEU A 253 -6.63 10.48 21.11
C LEU A 253 -6.45 11.34 22.36
N PHE A 254 -6.37 10.71 23.53
CA PHE A 254 -6.27 11.40 24.82
C PHE A 254 -4.82 11.56 25.28
N ALA A 255 -4.41 12.80 25.51
CA ALA A 255 -3.19 13.18 26.20
C ALA A 255 -3.50 13.52 27.67
N HIS A 256 -3.15 12.61 28.58
CA HIS A 256 -3.40 12.81 30.01
C HIS A 256 -2.44 13.84 30.63
N GLY A 257 -2.82 14.40 31.78
CA GLY A 257 -1.98 15.32 32.55
C GLY A 257 -0.86 14.63 33.32
N SER A 258 0.06 15.44 33.85
CA SER A 258 1.19 14.99 34.65
C SER A 258 0.76 14.18 35.87
N GLY A 259 1.30 12.96 36.03
CA GLY A 259 0.95 12.05 37.14
C GLY A 259 -0.38 11.32 36.96
N SER A 260 -0.99 11.42 35.78
CA SER A 260 -2.16 10.65 35.37
C SER A 260 -1.77 9.50 34.43
N SER A 261 -2.74 8.75 33.97
CA SER A 261 -2.57 7.61 33.06
C SER A 261 -3.83 7.40 32.24
N ARG A 262 -3.83 6.42 31.34
CA ARG A 262 -5.04 5.97 30.63
C ARG A 262 -6.17 5.51 31.57
N LEU A 263 -5.85 5.21 32.84
CA LEU A 263 -6.80 4.77 33.86
C LEU A 263 -7.53 5.93 34.57
N SER A 264 -7.29 7.18 34.17
CA SER A 264 -7.90 8.38 34.77
C SER A 264 -9.44 8.33 34.75
N PRO A 265 -10.13 8.34 35.91
CA PRO A 265 -11.59 8.28 35.97
C PRO A 265 -12.26 9.42 35.19
N ARG A 266 -11.67 10.62 35.24
CA ARG A 266 -12.17 11.80 34.51
C ARG A 266 -12.06 11.63 33.01
N ASN A 267 -10.91 11.17 32.51
CA ASN A 267 -10.75 11.01 31.06
C ASN A 267 -11.56 9.84 30.52
N ARG A 268 -11.76 8.78 31.32
CA ARG A 268 -12.68 7.68 31.00
C ARG A 268 -14.13 8.14 30.93
N ALA A 269 -14.59 8.96 31.88
CA ALA A 269 -15.94 9.54 31.82
C ALA A 269 -16.17 10.41 30.57
N VAL A 270 -15.15 11.20 30.18
CA VAL A 270 -15.19 11.99 28.93
C VAL A 270 -15.22 11.06 27.71
N ALA A 271 -14.36 10.05 27.69
CA ALA A 271 -14.29 9.09 26.59
C ALA A 271 -15.60 8.30 26.42
N GLU A 272 -16.19 7.80 27.52
CA GLU A 272 -17.48 7.11 27.52
C GLU A 272 -18.60 7.99 26.96
N SER A 273 -18.61 9.29 27.29
CA SER A 273 -19.57 10.24 26.72
C SER A 273 -19.34 10.46 25.22
N LEU A 274 -18.09 10.60 24.78
CA LEU A 274 -17.75 10.72 23.35
C LEU A 274 -18.07 9.43 22.59
N ASN A 275 -17.89 8.25 23.19
CA ASN A 275 -18.32 6.98 22.62
C ASN A 275 -19.85 6.93 22.48
N GLY A 276 -20.59 7.43 23.48
CA GLY A 276 -22.04 7.59 23.40
C GLY A 276 -22.50 8.53 22.28
N GLN A 277 -21.63 9.46 21.85
CA GLN A 277 -21.85 10.37 20.71
C GLN A 277 -21.35 9.79 19.37
N GLY A 278 -20.76 8.58 19.36
CA GLY A 278 -20.31 7.89 18.15
C GLY A 278 -18.85 8.14 17.77
N PHE A 279 -18.00 8.66 18.66
CA PHE A 279 -16.56 8.74 18.43
C PHE A 279 -15.84 7.50 18.94
N ALA A 280 -14.86 7.02 18.17
CA ALA A 280 -13.83 6.15 18.70
C ALA A 280 -12.94 6.94 19.67
N THR A 281 -12.42 6.29 20.71
CA THR A 281 -11.54 6.94 21.69
C THR A 281 -10.35 6.05 22.00
N LEU A 282 -9.16 6.64 22.06
CA LEU A 282 -7.93 5.98 22.48
C LEU A 282 -7.34 6.69 23.69
N LEU A 283 -7.34 6.01 24.84
CA LEU A 283 -6.65 6.48 26.04
C LEU A 283 -5.34 5.73 26.18
N MET A 284 -4.20 6.42 26.16
CA MET A 284 -2.89 5.77 26.21
C MET A 284 -2.02 6.29 27.36
N ASP A 285 -1.04 5.51 27.76
CA ASP A 285 0.03 5.98 28.66
C ASP A 285 1.15 6.62 27.84
N LEU A 286 1.43 7.90 28.08
CA LEU A 286 2.42 8.67 27.29
C LEU A 286 3.88 8.29 27.58
N LEU A 287 4.13 7.49 28.60
CA LEU A 287 5.46 7.06 29.00
C LEU A 287 5.42 5.57 29.32
N THR A 288 6.50 4.87 29.00
CA THR A 288 6.72 3.48 29.45
C THR A 288 6.86 3.41 30.98
N PRO A 289 6.65 2.23 31.60
CA PRO A 289 6.83 2.07 33.05
C PRO A 289 8.23 2.46 33.57
N ASP A 290 9.27 2.32 32.74
CA ASP A 290 10.64 2.70 33.09
C ASP A 290 10.86 4.22 32.97
N GLU A 291 10.37 4.85 31.90
CA GLU A 291 10.41 6.31 31.74
C GLU A 291 9.62 7.03 32.83
N ALA A 292 8.48 6.47 33.26
CA ALA A 292 7.62 7.03 34.30
C ALA A 292 8.28 7.07 35.70
N ARG A 293 9.40 6.34 35.91
CA ARG A 293 10.18 6.42 37.15
C ARG A 293 10.88 7.75 37.32
N ASP A 294 11.26 8.39 36.21
CA ASP A 294 11.81 9.74 36.24
C ASP A 294 10.69 10.78 36.14
N ARG A 295 10.43 11.45 37.26
CA ARG A 295 9.38 12.48 37.34
C ARG A 295 9.62 13.67 36.41
N ARG A 296 10.84 13.86 35.88
CA ARG A 296 11.14 14.92 34.91
C ARG A 296 10.43 14.68 33.57
N ASN A 297 10.33 13.42 33.14
CA ASN A 297 9.73 13.04 31.85
C ASN A 297 8.24 13.39 31.76
N VAL A 298 7.56 13.38 32.91
CA VAL A 298 6.14 13.73 33.02
C VAL A 298 5.88 15.23 32.72
N PHE A 299 6.91 16.07 32.76
CA PHE A 299 6.88 17.49 32.40
C PHE A 299 7.62 17.81 31.09
N ASP A 300 8.16 16.80 30.41
CA ASP A 300 8.87 16.95 29.14
C ASP A 300 7.88 17.00 27.99
N ILE A 301 7.40 18.20 27.66
CA ILE A 301 6.36 18.41 26.65
C ILE A 301 6.76 17.91 25.26
N PRO A 302 8.00 18.14 24.77
CA PRO A 302 8.48 17.51 23.53
C PRO A 302 8.37 15.99 23.52
N LEU A 303 8.84 15.30 24.57
CA LEU A 303 8.75 13.84 24.66
C LEU A 303 7.29 13.37 24.62
N LEU A 304 6.39 14.02 25.35
CA LEU A 304 4.97 13.66 25.36
C LEU A 304 4.30 13.93 24.00
N ALA A 305 4.74 14.95 23.26
CA ALA A 305 4.24 15.25 21.92
C ALA A 305 4.71 14.22 20.88
N GLU A 306 5.96 13.78 20.97
CA GLU A 306 6.51 12.70 20.14
C GLU A 306 5.69 11.41 20.29
N ARG A 307 5.34 11.06 21.54
CA ARG A 307 4.52 9.86 21.85
C ARG A 307 3.11 9.93 21.25
N LEU A 308 2.53 11.14 21.19
CA LEU A 308 1.25 11.36 20.51
C LEU A 308 1.38 11.24 18.99
N ALA A 309 2.49 11.72 18.41
CA ALA A 309 2.75 11.59 16.98
C ALA A 309 2.99 10.13 16.56
N GLU A 310 3.78 9.37 17.34
CA GLU A 310 3.96 7.92 17.16
C GLU A 310 2.61 7.19 17.19
N THR A 311 1.75 7.55 18.15
CA THR A 311 0.42 6.94 18.27
C THR A 311 -0.49 7.31 17.11
N ALA A 312 -0.42 8.53 16.60
CA ALA A 312 -1.17 8.95 15.41
C ALA A 312 -0.74 8.18 14.15
N LEU A 313 0.56 7.89 14.01
CA LEU A 313 1.09 7.03 12.94
C LEU A 313 0.63 5.58 13.10
N TRP A 314 0.62 5.06 14.33
CA TRP A 314 0.06 3.73 14.61
C TRP A 314 -1.43 3.67 14.27
N ILE A 315 -2.24 4.67 14.65
CA ILE A 315 -3.66 4.76 14.24
C ILE A 315 -3.78 4.67 12.72
N ALA A 316 -2.94 5.39 11.96
CA ALA A 316 -2.94 5.33 10.49
C ALA A 316 -2.53 3.98 9.90
N SER A 317 -1.91 3.09 10.69
CA SER A 317 -1.52 1.74 10.30
C SER A 317 -2.55 0.66 10.65
N GLU A 318 -3.58 1.00 11.43
CA GLU A 318 -4.59 0.05 11.93
C GLU A 318 -5.83 0.04 11.01
N PRO A 319 -6.12 -1.06 10.30
CA PRO A 319 -7.18 -1.09 9.27
C PRO A 319 -8.57 -0.69 9.75
N ASP A 320 -8.87 -0.89 11.04
CA ASP A 320 -10.17 -0.61 11.63
C ASP A 320 -10.40 0.88 11.94
N ILE A 321 -9.33 1.70 11.94
CA ILE A 321 -9.34 3.12 12.37
C ILE A 321 -8.44 4.04 11.53
N ALA A 322 -7.77 3.52 10.50
CA ALA A 322 -6.79 4.26 9.69
C ALA A 322 -7.38 5.51 9.04
N ASP A 323 -8.60 5.38 8.49
CA ASP A 323 -9.28 6.42 7.73
C ASP A 323 -10.09 7.38 8.62
N LEU A 324 -10.07 7.19 9.95
CA LEU A 324 -10.84 8.05 10.86
C LEU A 324 -10.18 9.43 11.02
N PRO A 325 -10.96 10.52 10.90
CA PRO A 325 -10.50 11.86 11.28
C PRO A 325 -9.98 11.87 12.72
N LEU A 326 -8.78 12.41 12.94
CA LEU A 326 -8.11 12.39 14.24
C LEU A 326 -8.32 13.69 15.01
N GLY A 327 -8.92 13.59 16.18
CA GLY A 327 -8.96 14.65 17.19
C GLY A 327 -7.99 14.40 18.33
N LEU A 328 -7.39 15.46 18.88
CA LEU A 328 -6.58 15.39 20.10
C LEU A 328 -7.33 15.99 21.28
N PHE A 329 -7.42 15.26 22.39
CA PHE A 329 -7.94 15.75 23.66
C PHE A 329 -6.83 15.83 24.70
N GLY A 330 -6.43 17.05 25.08
CA GLY A 330 -5.38 17.29 26.06
C GLY A 330 -5.92 17.76 27.40
N ALA A 331 -5.46 17.14 28.48
CA ALA A 331 -5.82 17.51 29.86
C ALA A 331 -4.62 18.06 30.63
N SER A 332 -4.78 19.22 31.30
CA SER A 332 -3.72 19.84 32.11
C SER A 332 -2.41 20.01 31.30
N THR A 333 -1.28 19.42 31.72
CA THR A 333 -0.02 19.46 30.94
C THR A 333 -0.11 18.75 29.59
N GLY A 334 -0.97 17.73 29.46
CA GLY A 334 -1.22 17.03 28.20
C GLY A 334 -1.82 17.93 27.11
N ALA A 335 -2.42 19.08 27.48
CA ALA A 335 -2.84 20.09 26.52
C ALA A 335 -1.66 20.75 25.80
N GLY A 336 -0.54 20.99 26.51
CA GLY A 336 0.68 21.49 25.88
C GLY A 336 1.26 20.48 24.89
N ALA A 337 1.28 19.21 25.26
CA ALA A 337 1.75 18.12 24.40
C ALA A 337 0.85 17.94 23.17
N ALA A 338 -0.48 17.94 23.33
CA ALA A 338 -1.43 17.85 22.23
C ALA A 338 -1.29 19.00 21.23
N LEU A 339 -1.08 20.24 21.70
CA LEU A 339 -0.87 21.39 20.82
C LEU A 339 0.49 21.38 20.13
N LEU A 340 1.55 20.93 20.83
CA LEU A 340 2.86 20.75 20.20
C LEU A 340 2.81 19.66 19.12
N ALA A 341 2.18 18.52 19.42
CA ALA A 341 2.00 17.42 18.48
C ALA A 341 1.13 17.84 17.29
N ALA A 342 0.05 18.60 17.50
CA ALA A 342 -0.74 19.18 16.40
C ALA A 342 0.06 20.16 15.53
N ALA A 343 0.98 20.94 16.12
CA ALA A 343 1.88 21.80 15.36
C ALA A 343 2.97 21.01 14.59
N GLU A 344 3.23 19.75 14.92
CA GLU A 344 4.18 18.90 14.18
C GLU A 344 3.47 18.08 13.10
N MET A 345 2.31 17.53 13.43
CA MET A 345 1.51 16.67 12.54
C MET A 345 0.66 17.44 11.52
N GLN A 346 0.53 18.77 11.68
CA GLN A 346 -0.16 19.66 10.74
C GLN A 346 -1.58 19.15 10.38
N GLU A 347 -1.82 18.80 9.11
CA GLU A 347 -3.16 18.48 8.57
C GLU A 347 -3.69 17.11 8.99
N ARG A 348 -2.85 16.25 9.60
CA ARG A 348 -3.30 14.95 10.15
C ARG A 348 -4.27 15.11 11.32
N VAL A 349 -4.16 16.20 12.10
CA VAL A 349 -5.02 16.49 13.26
C VAL A 349 -6.15 17.42 12.83
N ALA A 350 -7.37 16.91 12.82
CA ALA A 350 -8.56 17.64 12.39
C ALA A 350 -9.11 18.58 13.47
N ALA A 351 -8.90 18.30 14.76
CA ALA A 351 -9.31 19.20 15.85
C ALA A 351 -8.54 18.95 17.15
N VAL A 352 -8.42 20.00 17.98
CA VAL A 352 -7.81 19.92 19.32
C VAL A 352 -8.76 20.48 20.38
N VAL A 353 -8.92 19.76 21.50
CA VAL A 353 -9.61 20.24 22.70
C VAL A 353 -8.63 20.23 23.88
N SER A 354 -8.51 21.34 24.59
CA SER A 354 -7.68 21.51 25.80
C SER A 354 -8.57 21.75 27.03
N ARG A 355 -8.60 20.81 27.97
CA ARG A 355 -9.37 20.91 29.23
C ARG A 355 -8.48 21.32 30.41
N GLY A 356 -8.78 22.47 31.01
CA GLY A 356 -8.05 22.99 32.18
C GLY A 356 -6.54 23.03 31.92
N GLY A 357 -6.17 23.23 30.65
CA GLY A 357 -4.86 22.90 30.13
C GLY A 357 -3.83 23.99 30.38
N ARG A 358 -2.56 23.62 30.19
CA ARG A 358 -1.42 24.53 30.12
C ARG A 358 -0.92 24.67 28.67
N PRO A 359 -1.75 25.23 27.74
CA PRO A 359 -1.38 25.36 26.34
C PRO A 359 -0.15 26.26 26.14
N ASP A 360 0.11 27.16 27.10
CA ASP A 360 1.31 27.99 27.14
C ASP A 360 2.62 27.20 27.10
N LEU A 361 2.60 25.92 27.51
CA LEU A 361 3.78 25.06 27.48
C LEU A 361 4.21 24.63 26.07
N ALA A 362 3.33 24.76 25.06
CA ALA A 362 3.73 24.61 23.66
C ALA A 362 4.57 25.80 23.16
N GLY A 363 4.67 26.88 23.95
CA GLY A 363 5.56 28.00 23.70
C GLY A 363 5.32 28.67 22.33
N PRO A 364 6.39 29.04 21.59
CA PRO A 364 6.26 29.69 20.28
C PRO A 364 5.58 28.84 19.21
N ARG A 365 5.50 27.51 19.38
CA ARG A 365 4.91 26.58 18.41
C ARG A 365 3.39 26.70 18.33
N LEU A 366 2.74 27.38 19.29
CA LEU A 366 1.31 27.70 19.23
C LEU A 366 0.92 28.42 17.93
N ALA A 367 1.77 29.30 17.40
CA ALA A 367 1.51 30.00 16.15
C ALA A 367 1.57 29.10 14.90
N GLN A 368 1.92 27.82 15.05
CA GLN A 368 2.04 26.85 13.97
C GLN A 368 0.94 25.78 13.99
N VAL A 369 0.08 25.81 15.02
CA VAL A 369 -1.10 24.93 15.10
C VAL A 369 -2.09 25.36 14.03
N ARG A 370 -2.40 24.45 13.09
CA ARG A 370 -3.43 24.65 12.06
C ARG A 370 -4.80 24.10 12.48
N ALA A 371 -4.80 23.03 13.27
CA ALA A 371 -6.01 22.37 13.73
C ALA A 371 -6.92 23.32 14.54
N PRO A 372 -8.22 23.41 14.21
CA PRO A 372 -9.20 24.14 15.02
C PRO A 372 -9.12 23.75 16.50
N THR A 373 -8.91 24.74 17.37
CA THR A 373 -8.57 24.52 18.78
C THR A 373 -9.60 25.13 19.73
N LEU A 374 -10.20 24.30 20.58
CA LEU A 374 -11.06 24.72 21.70
C LEU A 374 -10.31 24.63 23.03
N LEU A 375 -10.20 25.77 23.72
CA LEU A 375 -9.69 25.87 25.08
C LEU A 375 -10.88 25.94 26.06
N ILE A 376 -10.97 25.00 27.02
CA ILE A 376 -12.00 24.99 28.06
C ILE A 376 -11.35 25.13 29.43
N VAL A 377 -11.77 26.13 30.20
CA VAL A 377 -11.21 26.44 31.53
C VAL A 377 -12.33 26.59 32.57
N GLY A 378 -12.04 26.21 33.82
CA GLY A 378 -12.96 26.41 34.92
C GLY A 378 -13.03 27.87 35.35
N GLY A 379 -14.23 28.35 35.69
CA GLY A 379 -14.49 29.74 36.07
C GLY A 379 -13.81 30.18 37.37
N ASP A 380 -13.45 29.24 38.23
CA ASP A 380 -12.80 29.50 39.52
C ASP A 380 -11.27 29.31 39.45
N ASP A 381 -10.71 29.07 38.25
CA ASP A 381 -9.27 28.90 38.00
C ASP A 381 -8.66 30.12 37.28
N ASP A 382 -8.60 31.24 37.99
CA ASP A 382 -8.10 32.53 37.48
C ASP A 382 -6.71 32.45 36.84
N GLN A 383 -5.84 31.59 37.38
CA GLN A 383 -4.49 31.41 36.88
C GLN A 383 -4.50 30.75 35.50
N VAL A 384 -5.22 29.63 35.35
CA VAL A 384 -5.30 28.91 34.08
C VAL A 384 -6.11 29.69 33.04
N ILE A 385 -7.14 30.43 33.45
CA ILE A 385 -7.84 31.40 32.58
C ILE A 385 -6.85 32.40 31.97
N THR A 386 -5.98 32.98 32.79
CA THR A 386 -4.99 33.97 32.33
C THR A 386 -4.01 33.35 31.32
N LEU A 387 -3.55 32.12 31.57
CA LEU A 387 -2.63 31.41 30.68
C LEU A 387 -3.29 31.01 29.36
N ASN A 388 -4.54 30.54 29.40
CA ASN A 388 -5.30 30.19 28.20
C ASN A 388 -5.65 31.42 27.37
N ARG A 389 -5.93 32.59 27.98
CA ARG A 389 -6.07 33.85 27.24
C ARG A 389 -4.80 34.25 26.50
N LYS A 390 -3.63 34.05 27.10
CA LYS A 390 -2.33 34.29 26.43
C LYS A 390 -2.10 33.31 25.28
N ALA A 391 -2.35 32.02 25.49
CA ALA A 391 -2.20 31.03 24.44
C ALA A 391 -3.18 31.26 23.28
N LEU A 392 -4.44 31.64 23.58
CA LEU A 392 -5.43 32.02 22.57
C LEU A 392 -4.95 33.19 21.71
N ALA A 393 -4.24 34.16 22.29
CA ALA A 393 -3.66 35.26 21.51
C ALA A 393 -2.56 34.79 20.55
N SER A 394 -1.79 33.76 20.92
CA SER A 394 -0.70 33.20 20.11
C SER A 394 -1.14 32.23 19.01
N LEU A 395 -2.29 31.56 19.15
CA LEU A 395 -2.83 30.64 18.13
C LEU A 395 -3.23 31.41 16.86
N THR A 396 -3.00 30.85 15.67
CA THR A 396 -3.38 31.45 14.38
C THR A 396 -4.51 30.72 13.67
N CYS A 397 -4.84 29.49 14.10
CA CYS A 397 -5.97 28.71 13.60
C CYS A 397 -7.34 29.25 14.08
N GLU A 398 -8.41 28.62 13.60
CA GLU A 398 -9.72 28.77 14.22
C GLU A 398 -9.64 28.35 15.69
N LYS A 399 -10.12 29.22 16.58
CA LYS A 399 -9.84 29.10 18.01
C LYS A 399 -10.99 29.64 18.85
N LEU A 400 -11.24 28.97 19.96
CA LEU A 400 -12.31 29.35 20.88
C LEU A 400 -11.86 29.14 22.33
N LEU A 401 -12.23 30.07 23.21
CA LEU A 401 -12.10 29.90 24.66
C LEU A 401 -13.50 29.84 25.29
N ARG A 402 -13.75 28.81 26.10
CA ARG A 402 -14.97 28.63 26.89
C ARG A 402 -14.61 28.55 28.37
N ILE A 403 -15.31 29.33 29.17
CA ILE A 403 -15.17 29.35 30.63
C ILE A 403 -16.42 28.68 31.20
N VAL A 404 -16.25 27.62 31.99
CA VAL A 404 -17.34 26.89 32.66
C VAL A 404 -17.56 27.50 34.05
N PRO A 405 -18.67 28.23 34.29
CA PRO A 405 -18.88 28.94 35.55
C PRO A 405 -18.96 27.99 36.76
N GLY A 406 -18.34 28.38 37.88
CA GLY A 406 -18.37 27.59 39.12
C GLY A 406 -17.59 26.27 39.07
N ALA A 407 -16.71 26.11 38.08
CA ALA A 407 -15.83 24.96 37.95
C ALA A 407 -14.40 25.32 38.38
N GLY A 408 -13.77 24.46 39.18
CA GLY A 408 -12.36 24.51 39.51
C GLY A 408 -11.46 23.90 38.44
N HIS A 409 -10.17 23.73 38.75
CA HIS A 409 -9.16 23.22 37.80
C HIS A 409 -9.49 21.86 37.18
N LEU A 410 -10.13 20.98 37.95
CA LEU A 410 -10.41 19.59 37.58
C LEU A 410 -11.87 19.33 37.17
N PHE A 411 -12.74 20.36 37.22
CA PHE A 411 -14.18 20.25 36.93
C PHE A 411 -14.87 19.20 37.82
N GLU A 412 -14.64 19.26 39.13
CA GLU A 412 -15.18 18.28 40.11
C GLU A 412 -16.53 18.72 40.66
N GLU A 413 -16.89 19.99 40.46
CA GLU A 413 -18.15 20.57 40.90
C GLU A 413 -19.32 19.98 40.10
N PRO A 414 -20.50 19.76 40.72
CA PRO A 414 -21.61 19.08 40.07
C PRO A 414 -22.03 19.72 38.74
N GLY A 415 -22.08 18.92 37.66
CA GLY A 415 -22.51 19.36 36.33
C GLY A 415 -21.41 20.00 35.47
N THR A 416 -20.23 20.28 36.04
CA THR A 416 -19.17 21.02 35.32
C THR A 416 -18.38 20.13 34.36
N LEU A 417 -18.18 18.84 34.69
CA LEU A 417 -17.54 17.87 33.81
C LEU A 417 -18.44 17.52 32.63
N GLU A 418 -19.74 17.39 32.86
CA GLU A 418 -20.76 17.16 31.85
C GLU A 418 -20.80 18.33 30.86
N GLN A 419 -20.88 19.57 31.36
CA GLN A 419 -20.86 20.77 30.51
C GLN A 419 -19.57 20.89 29.69
N MET A 420 -18.41 20.54 30.25
CA MET A 420 -17.14 20.50 29.53
C MET A 420 -17.15 19.44 28.42
N THR A 421 -17.70 18.26 28.72
CA THR A 421 -17.77 17.14 27.78
C THR A 421 -18.74 17.42 26.63
N GLU A 422 -19.86 18.09 26.89
CA GLU A 422 -20.77 18.57 25.84
C GLU A 422 -20.08 19.55 24.89
N LEU A 423 -19.29 20.50 25.43
CA LEU A 423 -18.51 21.43 24.62
C LEU A 423 -17.44 20.72 23.78
N ALA A 424 -16.75 19.72 24.35
CA ALA A 424 -15.75 18.93 23.64
C ALA A 424 -16.38 18.07 22.53
N GLY A 425 -17.50 17.41 22.83
CA GLY A 425 -18.27 16.60 21.89
C GLY A 425 -18.80 17.42 20.71
N ALA A 426 -19.37 18.60 20.98
CA ALA A 426 -19.83 19.51 19.92
C ALA A 426 -18.68 20.00 19.02
N TRP A 427 -17.50 20.24 19.58
CA TRP A 427 -16.31 20.62 18.81
C TRP A 427 -15.87 19.48 17.89
N PHE A 428 -15.70 18.27 18.43
CA PHE A 428 -15.31 17.11 17.62
C PHE A 428 -16.38 16.74 16.60
N GLN A 429 -17.66 16.88 16.91
CA GLN A 429 -18.73 16.67 15.93
C GLN A 429 -18.63 17.62 14.75
N HIS A 430 -18.26 18.87 14.98
CA HIS A 430 -18.15 19.83 13.89
C HIS A 430 -16.97 19.53 12.95
N TYR A 431 -15.84 19.06 13.48
CA TYR A 431 -14.58 18.94 12.73
C TYR A 431 -14.15 17.51 12.38
N LEU A 432 -14.74 16.49 13.02
CA LEU A 432 -14.42 15.07 12.75
C LEU A 432 -15.54 14.36 11.97
N GLU A 433 -16.61 15.04 11.57
CA GLU A 433 -17.58 14.46 10.63
C GLU A 433 -17.01 14.44 9.21
N PRO A 434 -17.02 13.29 8.50
CA PRO A 434 -16.75 13.28 7.07
C PRO A 434 -17.79 14.14 6.36
N GLU A 435 -17.38 14.97 5.40
CA GLU A 435 -18.34 15.58 4.48
C GLU A 435 -19.05 14.45 3.72
N VAL A 436 -20.25 14.10 4.18
CA VAL A 436 -21.20 13.30 3.40
C VAL A 436 -21.55 14.16 2.20
N ASP A 437 -21.11 13.69 1.03
CA ASP A 437 -21.43 14.14 -0.31
C ASP A 437 -22.89 14.65 -0.38
N ARG A 438 -23.08 15.96 -0.14
CA ARG A 438 -24.36 16.62 -0.36
C ARG A 438 -24.42 16.90 -1.85
N PRO A 439 -25.48 16.51 -2.56
CA PRO A 439 -25.66 16.95 -3.93
C PRO A 439 -25.64 18.47 -3.92
N ALA A 440 -24.66 19.06 -4.61
CA ALA A 440 -24.52 20.49 -4.74
C ALA A 440 -25.86 21.08 -5.22
N PRO A 441 -26.31 22.23 -4.67
CA PRO A 441 -27.42 22.94 -5.26
C PRO A 441 -27.09 23.20 -6.73
N PRO A 442 -28.07 23.13 -7.65
CA PRO A 442 -27.79 23.27 -9.07
C PRO A 442 -27.17 24.64 -9.31
N ALA A 443 -25.87 24.65 -9.60
CA ALA A 443 -25.18 25.83 -10.11
C ALA A 443 -25.82 26.16 -11.45
N ALA A 444 -26.19 27.44 -11.60
CA ALA A 444 -26.81 27.98 -12.78
C ALA A 444 -26.06 27.57 -14.05
N SER A 445 -26.84 27.31 -15.10
CA SER A 445 -26.46 26.85 -16.45
C SER A 445 -25.07 27.29 -16.95
N ALA A 446 -24.06 26.50 -16.61
CA ALA A 446 -22.85 26.37 -17.42
C ALA A 446 -23.12 25.28 -18.49
N PRO A 447 -22.51 25.36 -19.68
CA PRO A 447 -22.58 24.28 -20.67
C PRO A 447 -22.10 22.95 -20.06
N ALA A 448 -22.66 21.84 -20.53
CA ALA A 448 -22.28 20.51 -20.05
C ALA A 448 -20.76 20.31 -20.24
N PRO A 449 -20.01 19.77 -19.24
CA PRO A 449 -18.56 19.65 -19.30
C PRO A 449 -18.02 19.04 -20.60
N VAL A 450 -18.73 18.09 -21.20
CA VAL A 450 -18.37 17.45 -22.47
C VAL A 450 -18.37 18.41 -23.66
N GLU A 451 -19.32 19.34 -23.75
CA GLU A 451 -19.39 20.32 -24.84
C GLU A 451 -18.22 21.31 -24.74
N THR A 452 -17.92 21.76 -23.51
CA THR A 452 -16.77 22.61 -23.22
C THR A 452 -15.45 21.92 -23.57
N LEU A 453 -15.30 20.64 -23.21
CA LEU A 453 -14.12 19.86 -23.60
C LEU A 453 -14.03 19.74 -25.12
N ARG A 454 -15.11 19.33 -25.78
CA ARG A 454 -15.15 19.12 -27.23
C ARG A 454 -14.79 20.39 -28.02
N ALA A 455 -15.14 21.56 -27.52
CA ALA A 455 -14.81 22.84 -28.17
C ALA A 455 -13.31 23.22 -28.04
N ALA A 456 -12.62 22.68 -27.04
CA ALA A 456 -11.26 23.07 -26.69
C ALA A 456 -10.19 21.99 -26.95
N THR A 457 -10.61 20.78 -27.30
CA THR A 457 -9.68 19.70 -27.65
C THR A 457 -9.04 19.96 -29.01
N VAL A 458 -7.74 19.70 -29.10
CA VAL A 458 -6.99 19.70 -30.36
C VAL A 458 -6.97 18.27 -30.88
N LEU A 459 -7.66 17.99 -31.99
CA LEU A 459 -7.63 16.67 -32.61
C LEU A 459 -6.21 16.31 -33.02
N LEU A 460 -5.80 15.09 -32.68
CA LEU A 460 -4.49 14.58 -33.03
C LEU A 460 -4.64 13.65 -34.26
N PRO A 461 -3.81 13.81 -35.30
CA PRO A 461 -3.77 12.87 -36.41
C PRO A 461 -3.15 11.53 -35.97
N ALA A 462 -2.98 10.59 -36.90
CA ALA A 462 -2.28 9.34 -36.63
C ALA A 462 -0.85 9.59 -36.11
N LEU A 463 -0.31 8.67 -35.31
CA LEU A 463 0.99 8.81 -34.66
C LEU A 463 2.17 8.94 -35.63
N GLU A 464 2.03 8.40 -36.85
CA GLU A 464 3.01 8.49 -37.93
C GLU A 464 3.01 9.86 -38.62
N ASP A 465 1.94 10.64 -38.45
CA ASP A 465 1.81 11.95 -39.06
C ASP A 465 2.72 12.95 -38.33
N ALA A 466 3.46 13.76 -39.09
CA ALA A 466 4.33 14.78 -38.53
C ALA A 466 3.56 15.83 -37.72
N ASP A 467 2.29 16.06 -38.05
CA ASP A 467 1.43 17.02 -37.37
C ASP A 467 1.01 16.54 -35.97
N PHE A 468 1.08 15.22 -35.68
CA PHE A 468 0.87 14.70 -34.32
C PHE A 468 1.88 15.31 -33.36
N ALA A 469 3.18 15.15 -33.68
CA ALA A 469 4.24 15.63 -32.82
C ALA A 469 4.38 17.17 -32.88
N ALA A 470 4.05 17.80 -34.01
CA ALA A 470 4.06 19.26 -34.14
C ALA A 470 3.08 19.95 -33.18
N ALA A 471 1.98 19.30 -32.79
CA ALA A 471 1.05 19.83 -31.78
C ALA A 471 1.72 20.14 -30.44
N PHE A 472 2.84 19.46 -30.13
CA PHE A 472 3.59 19.58 -28.88
C PHE A 472 4.73 20.62 -28.94
N ASP A 473 4.98 21.25 -30.09
CA ASP A 473 5.96 22.36 -30.21
C ASP A 473 5.66 23.49 -29.20
N ARG A 474 4.40 23.65 -28.80
CA ARG A 474 3.94 24.63 -27.80
C ARG A 474 4.45 24.43 -26.38
N PHE A 475 5.03 23.27 -26.07
CA PHE A 475 5.64 22.95 -24.78
C PHE A 475 7.17 22.99 -24.85
N ALA A 476 7.72 23.23 -26.04
CA ALA A 476 9.15 23.14 -26.28
C ALA A 476 9.94 24.21 -25.55
N ASP A 477 9.36 25.36 -25.18
CA ASP A 477 10.09 26.39 -24.42
C ASP A 477 10.46 25.93 -23.00
N ALA A 478 9.77 24.91 -22.46
CA ALA A 478 10.11 24.32 -21.18
C ALA A 478 11.51 23.69 -21.21
N ARG A 479 12.24 23.82 -20.11
CA ARG A 479 13.53 23.16 -19.90
C ARG A 479 13.35 21.66 -19.71
N VAL A 480 12.28 21.26 -19.02
CA VAL A 480 11.94 19.86 -18.75
C VAL A 480 10.52 19.59 -19.24
N VAL A 481 10.35 18.61 -20.12
CA VAL A 481 9.04 18.13 -20.57
C VAL A 481 8.83 16.74 -20.00
N LEU A 482 7.88 16.59 -19.08
CA LEU A 482 7.53 15.32 -18.46
C LEU A 482 6.34 14.71 -19.21
N LEU A 483 6.56 13.53 -19.79
CA LEU A 483 5.56 12.77 -20.54
C LEU A 483 5.14 11.56 -19.72
N GLY A 484 3.90 11.61 -19.25
CA GLY A 484 3.25 10.56 -18.48
C GLY A 484 2.81 9.36 -19.30
N GLU A 485 2.28 8.38 -18.59
CA GLU A 485 1.43 7.33 -19.15
C GLU A 485 0.48 6.83 -18.06
N ALA A 486 -0.79 6.59 -18.41
CA ALA A 486 -1.75 5.97 -17.48
C ALA A 486 -1.52 4.45 -17.32
N SER A 487 -0.62 3.87 -18.12
CA SER A 487 -0.19 2.48 -17.92
C SER A 487 1.19 2.17 -18.48
N HIS A 488 1.95 1.32 -17.82
CA HIS A 488 3.29 0.89 -18.28
C HIS A 488 3.29 -0.08 -19.47
N GLY A 489 2.13 -0.65 -19.83
CA GLY A 489 2.01 -1.76 -20.78
C GLY A 489 1.34 -1.44 -22.11
N THR A 490 1.21 -0.15 -22.47
CA THR A 490 0.38 0.30 -23.60
C THR A 490 1.18 0.90 -24.74
N SER A 491 1.04 0.35 -25.95
CA SER A 491 1.85 0.68 -27.14
C SER A 491 1.67 2.12 -27.60
N GLU A 492 0.44 2.64 -27.63
CA GLU A 492 0.15 4.00 -28.09
C GLU A 492 0.84 5.05 -27.22
N PHE A 493 0.96 4.82 -25.91
CA PHE A 493 1.67 5.71 -25.00
C PHE A 493 3.17 5.75 -25.32
N TYR A 494 3.83 4.60 -25.53
CA TYR A 494 5.24 4.58 -25.96
C TYR A 494 5.44 5.25 -27.32
N ARG A 495 4.59 4.93 -28.30
CA ARG A 495 4.70 5.51 -29.66
C ARG A 495 4.47 7.01 -29.67
N ALA A 496 3.51 7.50 -28.89
CA ALA A 496 3.26 8.93 -28.73
C ALA A 496 4.43 9.65 -28.03
N ARG A 497 4.91 9.10 -26.91
CA ARG A 497 6.11 9.62 -26.23
C ARG A 497 7.32 9.66 -27.15
N ALA A 498 7.53 8.60 -27.95
CA ALA A 498 8.60 8.54 -28.95
C ALA A 498 8.47 9.61 -30.04
N ALA A 499 7.26 9.80 -30.60
CA ALA A 499 7.00 10.81 -31.63
C ALA A 499 7.24 12.23 -31.12
N ILE A 500 6.71 12.56 -29.93
CA ILE A 500 6.91 13.85 -29.26
C ILE A 500 8.40 14.08 -28.98
N THR A 501 9.05 13.11 -28.37
CA THR A 501 10.47 13.21 -27.99
C THR A 501 11.37 13.37 -29.21
N ARG A 502 11.11 12.63 -30.30
CA ARG A 502 11.80 12.80 -31.58
C ARG A 502 11.68 14.24 -32.10
N ARG A 503 10.48 14.81 -32.09
CA ARG A 503 10.24 16.20 -32.52
C ARG A 503 11.01 17.19 -31.66
N LEU A 504 10.99 17.02 -30.34
CA LEU A 504 11.71 17.86 -29.39
C LEU A 504 13.24 17.80 -29.59
N ILE A 505 13.79 16.62 -29.88
CA ILE A 505 15.21 16.44 -30.20
C ILE A 505 15.56 17.10 -31.54
N GLU A 506 14.79 16.81 -32.59
CA GLU A 506 15.10 17.26 -33.96
C GLU A 506 14.92 18.77 -34.16
N ARG A 507 13.99 19.40 -33.44
CA ARG A 507 13.59 20.80 -33.69
C ARG A 507 13.86 21.76 -32.54
N HIS A 508 13.92 21.27 -31.30
CA HIS A 508 13.88 22.13 -30.10
C HIS A 508 15.08 21.95 -29.15
N GLY A 509 16.12 21.23 -29.60
CA GLY A 509 17.41 21.15 -28.93
C GLY A 509 17.47 20.25 -27.69
N PHE A 510 16.43 19.43 -27.46
CA PHE A 510 16.43 18.44 -26.39
C PHE A 510 17.49 17.37 -26.66
N ARG A 511 18.25 17.00 -25.63
CA ARG A 511 19.37 16.05 -25.72
C ARG A 511 19.39 15.02 -24.60
N ILE A 512 18.54 15.18 -23.59
CA ILE A 512 18.43 14.24 -22.47
C ILE A 512 17.07 13.56 -22.59
N VAL A 513 17.06 12.24 -22.75
CA VAL A 513 15.86 11.42 -22.53
C VAL A 513 16.06 10.70 -21.22
N ALA A 514 15.30 11.05 -20.20
CA ALA A 514 15.37 10.46 -18.88
C ALA A 514 14.13 9.59 -18.64
N ALA A 515 14.30 8.33 -18.24
CA ALA A 515 13.21 7.38 -18.06
C ALA A 515 13.12 6.91 -16.60
N GLU A 516 11.92 6.56 -16.15
CA GLU A 516 11.65 5.78 -14.92
C GLU A 516 12.18 4.34 -15.07
N ALA A 517 13.50 4.27 -15.21
CA ALA A 517 14.26 3.08 -15.52
C ALA A 517 15.51 3.07 -14.64
N ASP A 518 16.01 1.87 -14.35
CA ASP A 518 17.23 1.69 -13.58
C ASP A 518 18.41 2.33 -14.30
N TRP A 519 19.19 3.11 -13.55
CA TRP A 519 20.38 3.77 -14.09
C TRP A 519 21.33 2.83 -14.86
N PRO A 520 21.80 1.69 -14.29
CA PRO A 520 22.76 0.83 -14.98
C PRO A 520 22.19 0.15 -16.24
N ASP A 521 20.89 -0.14 -16.29
CA ASP A 521 20.26 -0.76 -17.46
C ASP A 521 20.07 0.26 -18.58
N ALA A 522 19.61 1.47 -18.24
CA ALA A 522 19.53 2.58 -19.18
C ALA A 522 20.90 3.00 -19.72
N ALA A 523 21.97 2.92 -18.92
CA ALA A 523 23.34 3.20 -19.34
C ALA A 523 23.82 2.25 -20.48
N ALA A 524 23.29 1.02 -20.56
CA ALA A 524 23.58 0.13 -21.68
C ALA A 524 22.94 0.62 -22.99
N ILE A 525 21.70 1.12 -22.94
CA ILE A 525 21.04 1.79 -24.07
C ILE A 525 21.80 3.06 -24.43
N ASP A 526 22.16 3.89 -23.45
CA ASP A 526 22.89 5.13 -23.67
C ASP A 526 24.19 4.92 -24.47
N ARG A 527 24.99 3.95 -24.05
CA ARG A 527 26.24 3.59 -24.74
C ARG A 527 25.96 3.16 -26.18
N HIS A 528 24.89 2.39 -26.38
CA HIS A 528 24.46 1.98 -27.71
C HIS A 528 24.03 3.18 -28.58
N VAL A 529 23.20 4.10 -28.08
CA VAL A 529 22.69 5.21 -28.88
C VAL A 529 23.72 6.32 -29.11
N ARG A 530 24.66 6.54 -28.19
CA ARG A 530 25.73 7.54 -28.31
C ARG A 530 26.98 7.02 -29.02
N HIS A 531 26.96 5.77 -29.52
CA HIS A 531 28.09 5.11 -30.20
C HIS A 531 29.35 5.00 -29.33
N LEU A 532 29.16 4.76 -28.03
CA LEU A 532 30.24 4.52 -27.09
C LEU A 532 30.68 3.04 -27.11
N PRO A 533 31.89 2.70 -26.64
CA PRO A 533 32.34 1.32 -26.58
C PRO A 533 31.40 0.44 -25.75
N TYR A 534 31.09 -0.75 -26.28
CA TYR A 534 30.32 -1.76 -25.57
C TYR A 534 31.00 -2.16 -24.27
N GLN A 535 30.21 -2.32 -23.20
CA GLN A 535 30.66 -2.90 -21.95
C GLN A 535 29.82 -4.14 -21.64
N PRO A 536 30.45 -5.30 -21.41
CA PRO A 536 29.72 -6.50 -21.04
C PRO A 536 29.10 -6.33 -19.65
N THR A 537 27.79 -6.54 -19.56
CA THR A 537 27.04 -6.62 -18.31
C THR A 537 26.90 -8.09 -17.87
N ARG A 538 26.75 -8.33 -16.57
CA ARG A 538 26.55 -9.69 -16.03
C ARG A 538 25.19 -10.27 -16.44
N THR A 539 24.17 -9.42 -16.47
CA THR A 539 22.81 -9.73 -16.91
C THR A 539 22.43 -8.83 -18.09
N PRO A 540 21.59 -9.29 -19.02
CA PRO A 540 21.05 -8.43 -20.07
C PRO A 540 20.27 -7.25 -19.44
N PRO A 541 20.35 -6.03 -20.00
CA PRO A 541 19.53 -4.91 -19.53
C PRO A 541 18.04 -5.23 -19.63
N PHE A 542 17.28 -4.82 -18.61
CA PHE A 542 15.85 -5.00 -18.48
C PHE A 542 15.42 -6.48 -18.53
N SER A 543 16.23 -7.37 -17.94
CA SER A 543 15.90 -8.80 -17.78
C SER A 543 15.19 -9.14 -16.48
N ARG A 544 14.89 -8.12 -15.67
CA ARG A 544 14.22 -8.21 -14.37
C ARG A 544 12.75 -7.85 -14.50
N PHE A 545 11.92 -8.28 -13.56
CA PHE A 545 10.51 -7.91 -13.56
C PHE A 545 10.37 -6.37 -13.41
N PRO A 546 9.49 -5.71 -14.18
CA PRO A 546 8.76 -6.22 -15.35
C PRO A 546 9.65 -6.31 -16.61
N THR A 547 9.68 -7.47 -17.27
CA THR A 547 10.59 -7.70 -18.41
C THR A 547 10.14 -7.06 -19.74
N TRP A 548 9.00 -6.37 -19.78
CA TRP A 548 8.41 -5.80 -21.01
C TRP A 548 8.38 -4.27 -21.03
N MET A 549 8.47 -3.60 -19.88
CA MET A 549 8.26 -2.16 -19.75
C MET A 549 9.22 -1.35 -20.64
N TRP A 550 10.53 -1.60 -20.50
CA TRP A 550 11.54 -0.95 -21.34
C TRP A 550 12.07 -1.85 -22.46
N ARG A 551 11.65 -3.11 -22.49
CA ARG A 551 12.14 -4.14 -23.42
C ARG A 551 11.02 -4.65 -24.32
N ASN A 552 10.51 -3.74 -25.14
CA ASN A 552 9.45 -3.98 -26.12
C ASN A 552 9.80 -3.37 -27.48
N LYS A 553 9.00 -3.68 -28.49
CA LYS A 553 9.21 -3.20 -29.87
C LYS A 553 9.16 -1.68 -30.01
N ASP A 554 8.34 -0.98 -29.23
CA ASP A 554 8.17 0.48 -29.35
C ASP A 554 9.40 1.22 -28.81
N VAL A 555 9.94 0.76 -27.68
CA VAL A 555 11.21 1.27 -27.15
C VAL A 555 12.39 0.92 -28.07
N ASP A 556 12.45 -0.29 -28.61
CA ASP A 556 13.49 -0.70 -29.56
C ASP A 556 13.51 0.19 -30.82
N ALA A 557 12.33 0.49 -31.38
CA ALA A 557 12.20 1.41 -32.49
C ALA A 557 12.71 2.83 -32.15
N PHE A 558 12.41 3.32 -30.94
CA PHE A 558 12.90 4.62 -30.46
C PHE A 558 14.42 4.63 -30.24
N VAL A 559 14.98 3.56 -29.67
CA VAL A 559 16.43 3.37 -29.50
C VAL A 559 17.15 3.35 -30.86
N ALA A 560 16.58 2.67 -31.86
CA ALA A 560 17.09 2.66 -33.22
C ALA A 560 17.11 4.08 -33.83
N PHE A 561 16.05 4.86 -33.61
CA PHE A 561 16.00 6.28 -34.00
C PHE A 561 17.11 7.10 -33.32
N LEU A 562 17.27 7.03 -32.00
CA LEU A 562 18.30 7.78 -31.28
C LEU A 562 19.70 7.46 -31.80
N ARG A 563 20.00 6.17 -32.01
CA ARG A 563 21.26 5.72 -32.58
C ARG A 563 21.50 6.30 -33.97
N GLN A 564 20.49 6.27 -34.83
CA GLN A 564 20.57 6.84 -36.18
C GLN A 564 20.77 8.36 -36.13
N HIS A 565 20.01 9.06 -35.29
CA HIS A 565 20.11 10.51 -35.10
C HIS A 565 21.51 10.94 -34.66
N ASN A 566 22.13 10.16 -33.77
CA ASN A 566 23.45 10.45 -33.22
C ASN A 566 24.62 10.11 -34.15
N ALA A 567 24.41 9.28 -35.19
CA ALA A 567 25.50 8.71 -36.01
C ALA A 567 26.40 9.78 -36.66
N ASN A 568 25.81 10.89 -37.09
CA ASN A 568 26.52 11.97 -37.80
C ASN A 568 26.71 13.23 -36.94
N ARG A 569 26.50 13.13 -35.63
CA ARG A 569 26.59 14.27 -34.71
C ARG A 569 27.90 14.26 -33.90
N PRO A 570 28.47 15.44 -33.60
CA PRO A 570 29.55 15.56 -32.63
C PRO A 570 29.13 15.01 -31.26
N PRO A 571 30.05 14.42 -30.46
CA PRO A 571 29.72 13.82 -29.16
C PRO A 571 28.90 14.73 -28.22
N ALA A 572 29.20 16.03 -28.18
CA ALA A 572 28.50 17.01 -27.33
C ALA A 572 27.05 17.34 -27.78
N GLU A 573 26.68 16.98 -29.01
CA GLU A 573 25.34 17.20 -29.57
C GLU A 573 24.48 15.93 -29.58
N ARG A 574 25.04 14.78 -29.19
CA ARG A 574 24.32 13.51 -29.22
C ARG A 574 23.27 13.47 -28.11
N ALA A 575 22.08 12.99 -28.45
CA ALA A 575 21.05 12.72 -27.47
C ALA A 575 21.40 11.47 -26.66
N GLY A 576 21.27 11.54 -25.33
CA GLY A 576 21.48 10.42 -24.42
C GLY A 576 20.18 9.83 -23.90
N PHE A 577 20.27 8.61 -23.35
CA PHE A 577 19.17 7.89 -22.72
C PHE A 577 19.56 7.52 -21.30
N TYR A 578 18.84 8.01 -20.29
CA TYR A 578 19.27 7.93 -18.89
C TYR A 578 18.16 7.33 -18.03
N GLY A 579 18.55 6.52 -17.05
CA GLY A 579 17.65 6.08 -16.00
C GLY A 579 17.54 7.15 -14.92
N LEU A 580 16.42 7.18 -14.20
CA LEU A 580 16.23 8.02 -13.02
C LEU A 580 16.06 7.19 -11.74
N ASP A 581 15.69 5.93 -11.89
CA ASP A 581 15.26 5.09 -10.77
C ASP A 581 16.43 4.47 -10.02
N LEU A 582 16.16 4.03 -8.79
CA LEU A 582 17.17 3.56 -7.83
C LEU A 582 17.26 2.05 -7.68
N TYR A 583 16.53 1.27 -8.47
CA TYR A 583 16.66 -0.18 -8.50
C TYR A 583 17.95 -0.59 -9.22
N ASN A 584 18.38 -1.85 -9.05
CA ASN A 584 19.63 -2.43 -9.53
C ASN A 584 20.89 -1.98 -8.77
N MET A 585 20.89 -2.24 -7.46
CA MET A 585 22.07 -1.98 -6.62
C MET A 585 23.28 -2.81 -7.07
N THR A 586 23.08 -4.08 -7.44
CA THR A 586 24.14 -4.99 -7.89
C THR A 586 24.84 -4.48 -9.16
N GLY A 587 24.07 -4.05 -10.16
CA GLY A 587 24.59 -3.43 -11.39
C GLY A 587 25.33 -2.13 -11.11
N SER A 588 24.85 -1.35 -10.14
CA SER A 588 25.50 -0.10 -9.73
C SER A 588 26.84 -0.33 -9.05
N ILE A 589 26.94 -1.31 -8.15
CA ILE A 589 28.21 -1.72 -7.53
C ILE A 589 29.21 -2.18 -8.59
N ALA A 590 28.78 -3.00 -9.54
CA ALA A 590 29.63 -3.47 -10.63
C ALA A 590 30.17 -2.32 -11.49
N SER A 591 29.34 -1.30 -11.76
CA SER A 591 29.71 -0.11 -12.52
C SER A 591 30.77 0.74 -11.79
N VAL A 592 30.59 0.98 -10.49
CA VAL A 592 31.57 1.69 -9.65
C VAL A 592 32.91 0.96 -9.63
N LEU A 593 32.89 -0.35 -9.35
CA LEU A 593 34.11 -1.17 -9.29
C LEU A 593 34.82 -1.22 -10.64
N GLY A 594 34.08 -1.38 -11.75
CA GLY A 594 34.65 -1.43 -13.09
C GLY A 594 35.30 -0.12 -13.55
N TYR A 595 34.84 1.02 -13.05
CA TYR A 595 35.52 2.31 -13.25
C TYR A 595 36.78 2.42 -12.41
N LEU A 596 36.68 2.17 -11.09
CA LEU A 596 37.80 2.30 -10.17
C LEU A 596 38.94 1.34 -10.51
N ASP A 597 38.66 0.12 -10.99
CA ASP A 597 39.71 -0.83 -11.42
C ASP A 597 40.65 -0.25 -12.48
N LYS A 598 40.16 0.68 -13.30
CA LYS A 598 40.95 1.31 -14.36
C LYS A 598 41.65 2.58 -13.90
N VAL A 599 40.99 3.37 -13.05
CA VAL A 599 41.42 4.73 -12.71
C VAL A 599 42.14 4.80 -11.36
N ASP A 600 41.70 4.03 -10.36
CA ASP A 600 42.33 3.92 -9.04
C ASP A 600 42.14 2.51 -8.45
N PRO A 601 43.05 1.56 -8.78
CA PRO A 601 42.97 0.18 -8.29
C PRO A 601 43.01 0.05 -6.76
N ALA A 602 43.63 1.02 -6.06
CA ALA A 602 43.66 1.03 -4.60
C ALA A 602 42.29 1.39 -4.02
N ALA A 603 41.62 2.39 -4.59
CA ALA A 603 40.23 2.71 -4.27
C ALA A 603 39.29 1.56 -4.64
N ALA A 604 39.52 0.87 -5.76
CA ALA A 604 38.74 -0.31 -6.15
C ALA A 604 38.84 -1.44 -5.11
N ALA A 605 40.04 -1.70 -4.58
CA ALA A 605 40.25 -2.68 -3.52
C ALA A 605 39.56 -2.27 -2.21
N ALA A 606 39.54 -0.97 -1.87
CA ALA A 606 38.81 -0.46 -0.72
C ALA A 606 37.29 -0.57 -0.89
N ALA A 607 36.77 -0.22 -2.07
CA ALA A 607 35.36 -0.32 -2.41
C ALA A 607 34.85 -1.76 -2.32
N ARG A 608 35.61 -2.76 -2.82
CA ARG A 608 35.26 -4.19 -2.68
C ARG A 608 35.12 -4.62 -1.21
N ARG A 609 36.03 -4.19 -0.34
CA ARG A 609 35.95 -4.51 1.09
C ARG A 609 34.73 -3.87 1.76
N ARG A 610 34.44 -2.61 1.42
CA ARG A 610 33.35 -1.83 2.01
C ARG A 610 31.96 -2.26 1.51
N TYR A 611 31.82 -2.60 0.22
CA TYR A 611 30.57 -3.19 -0.31
C TYR A 611 30.36 -4.64 0.10
N GLY A 612 31.38 -5.33 0.63
CA GLY A 612 31.27 -6.72 1.07
C GLY A 612 30.17 -6.97 2.11
N CYS A 613 29.78 -5.95 2.89
CA CYS A 613 28.67 -6.09 3.84
C CYS A 613 27.28 -6.16 3.16
N LEU A 614 27.16 -5.68 1.90
CA LEU A 614 25.95 -5.78 1.07
C LEU A 614 25.89 -7.08 0.27
N GLU A 615 27.02 -7.79 0.10
CA GLU A 615 27.12 -9.00 -0.71
C GLU A 615 26.12 -10.11 -0.30
N PRO A 616 25.91 -10.41 1.00
CA PRO A 616 24.92 -11.41 1.43
C PRO A 616 23.48 -11.05 1.04
N TRP A 617 23.20 -9.76 0.83
CA TRP A 617 21.86 -9.21 0.61
C TRP A 617 21.58 -8.90 -0.86
N SER A 618 22.57 -9.05 -1.75
CA SER A 618 22.45 -8.75 -3.18
C SER A 618 21.38 -9.56 -3.92
N ARG A 619 20.95 -10.70 -3.36
CA ARG A 619 19.89 -11.56 -3.91
C ARG A 619 18.53 -11.44 -3.21
N GLU A 620 18.51 -10.92 -1.98
CA GLU A 620 17.29 -10.67 -1.19
C GLU A 620 17.37 -9.31 -0.46
N PRO A 621 17.35 -8.16 -1.18
CA PRO A 621 17.44 -6.83 -0.59
C PRO A 621 16.39 -6.52 0.47
N ALA A 622 15.21 -7.14 0.39
CA ALA A 622 14.19 -7.04 1.44
C ALA A 622 14.66 -7.62 2.79
N ALA A 623 15.47 -8.68 2.80
CA ALA A 623 15.99 -9.26 4.03
C ALA A 623 16.95 -8.30 4.78
N TYR A 624 17.68 -7.45 4.05
CA TYR A 624 18.57 -6.43 4.64
C TYR A 624 17.80 -5.43 5.52
N GLY A 625 16.68 -4.92 5.03
CA GLY A 625 15.88 -3.93 5.76
C GLY A 625 15.33 -4.47 7.08
N ARG A 626 15.04 -5.78 7.17
CA ARG A 626 14.57 -6.44 8.41
C ARG A 626 15.69 -6.62 9.44
N GLU A 627 16.88 -7.00 8.98
CA GLU A 627 18.05 -7.21 9.84
C GLU A 627 18.62 -5.89 10.37
N ALA A 628 18.56 -4.83 9.55
CA ALA A 628 18.96 -3.47 9.93
C ALA A 628 18.13 -2.89 11.10
N LEU A 629 17.00 -3.51 11.48
CA LEU A 629 16.14 -3.09 12.60
C LEU A 629 16.53 -3.72 13.95
N THR A 630 17.48 -4.67 13.98
CA THR A 630 17.90 -5.34 15.23
C THR A 630 19.11 -4.65 15.88
N GLN A 631 19.37 -4.91 17.17
CA GLN A 631 20.31 -4.14 18.00
C GLN A 631 21.70 -3.90 17.35
N GLY A 632 22.05 -2.62 17.14
CA GLY A 632 23.40 -2.15 16.78
C GLY A 632 23.60 -1.66 15.33
N TYR A 633 22.55 -1.41 14.55
CA TYR A 633 22.67 -1.36 13.08
C TYR A 633 22.63 0.02 12.41
N ALA A 634 23.80 0.39 11.88
CA ALA A 634 23.98 0.73 10.46
C ALA A 634 25.34 0.17 10.01
N MET A 635 25.47 -1.17 9.87
CA MET A 635 26.77 -1.80 9.59
C MET A 635 27.37 -1.39 8.23
N CYS A 636 26.51 -1.07 7.24
CA CYS A 636 26.93 -0.74 5.88
C CYS A 636 26.88 0.75 5.52
N GLU A 637 26.03 1.55 6.18
CA GLU A 637 25.78 2.96 5.82
C GLU A 637 27.08 3.77 5.75
N GLU A 638 27.88 3.77 6.82
CA GLU A 638 29.14 4.52 6.87
C GLU A 638 30.11 4.04 5.77
N SER A 639 30.16 2.73 5.53
CA SER A 639 31.04 2.13 4.52
C SER A 639 30.64 2.51 3.09
N VAL A 640 29.34 2.52 2.79
CA VAL A 640 28.77 2.88 1.48
C VAL A 640 28.93 4.38 1.21
N VAL A 641 28.53 5.22 2.16
CA VAL A 641 28.69 6.69 2.08
C VAL A 641 30.16 7.06 1.90
N ARG A 642 31.07 6.36 2.60
CA ARG A 642 32.50 6.66 2.50
C ARG A 642 33.08 6.43 1.10
N ILE A 643 32.57 5.46 0.34
CA ILE A 643 33.01 5.25 -1.06
C ILE A 643 32.63 6.44 -1.93
N LEU A 644 31.37 6.90 -1.83
CA LEU A 644 30.92 8.09 -2.54
C LEU A 644 31.77 9.31 -2.17
N MET A 645 32.00 9.54 -0.87
CA MET A 645 32.82 10.67 -0.42
C MET A 645 34.26 10.58 -0.94
N ASP A 646 34.89 9.41 -0.89
CA ASP A 646 36.26 9.21 -1.38
C ASP A 646 36.34 9.46 -2.90
N MET A 647 35.31 9.10 -3.68
CA MET A 647 35.22 9.41 -5.12
C MET A 647 35.04 10.91 -5.38
N LEU A 648 34.14 11.58 -4.66
CA LEU A 648 33.89 13.02 -4.82
C LEU A 648 35.08 13.87 -4.38
N HIS A 649 35.82 13.48 -3.33
CA HIS A 649 37.06 14.16 -2.95
C HIS A 649 38.15 14.12 -4.04
N LYS A 650 38.10 13.11 -4.91
CA LYS A 650 39.03 12.93 -6.04
C LYS A 650 38.44 13.34 -7.38
N GLU A 651 37.30 14.04 -7.40
CA GLU A 651 36.58 14.43 -8.61
C GLU A 651 37.48 15.13 -9.64
N LEU A 652 38.25 16.14 -9.21
CA LEU A 652 39.13 16.89 -10.12
C LEU A 652 40.22 16.01 -10.78
N GLU A 653 40.67 14.96 -10.11
CA GLU A 653 41.65 13.99 -10.63
C GLU A 653 40.98 13.01 -11.59
N TYR A 654 39.83 12.47 -11.21
CA TYR A 654 39.09 11.46 -11.97
C TYR A 654 38.43 12.02 -13.24
N VAL A 655 37.86 13.23 -13.16
CA VAL A 655 37.26 13.92 -14.32
C VAL A 655 38.31 14.21 -15.40
N ARG A 656 39.56 14.49 -15.03
CA ARG A 656 40.67 14.69 -15.98
C ARG A 656 41.03 13.42 -16.75
N TYR A 657 40.76 12.25 -16.17
CA TYR A 657 41.01 10.97 -16.83
C TYR A 657 39.88 10.63 -17.81
N ASP A 658 38.63 10.63 -17.33
CA ASP A 658 37.45 10.31 -18.14
C ASP A 658 36.17 10.88 -17.49
N GLY A 659 35.84 12.14 -17.79
CA GLY A 659 34.72 12.86 -17.17
C GLY A 659 33.36 12.19 -17.32
N ASP A 660 33.03 11.68 -18.51
CA ASP A 660 31.73 11.02 -18.77
C ASP A 660 31.60 9.71 -17.97
N ARG A 661 32.66 8.91 -17.89
CA ARG A 661 32.64 7.67 -17.09
C ARG A 661 32.74 7.94 -15.59
N PHE A 662 33.40 9.02 -15.18
CA PHE A 662 33.36 9.46 -13.79
C PHE A 662 31.94 9.85 -13.38
N PHE A 663 31.23 10.63 -14.20
CA PHE A 663 29.84 11.00 -13.92
C PHE A 663 28.93 9.76 -13.79
N ASP A 664 29.03 8.81 -14.73
CA ASP A 664 28.34 7.52 -14.67
C ASP A 664 28.66 6.76 -13.37
N ALA A 665 29.95 6.60 -13.03
CA ALA A 665 30.37 5.90 -11.82
C ALA A 665 29.94 6.63 -10.53
N ALA A 666 30.01 7.96 -10.49
CA ALA A 666 29.60 8.77 -9.34
C ALA A 666 28.08 8.72 -9.13
N GLN A 667 27.29 8.70 -10.21
CA GLN A 667 25.85 8.53 -10.12
C GLN A 667 25.47 7.13 -9.63
N ASN A 668 26.13 6.07 -10.12
CA ASN A 668 25.96 4.73 -9.56
C ASN A 668 26.34 4.67 -8.06
N ALA A 669 27.39 5.37 -7.62
CA ALA A 669 27.75 5.45 -6.20
C ALA A 669 26.69 6.16 -5.34
N ARG A 670 26.04 7.21 -5.88
CA ARG A 670 24.90 7.88 -5.22
C ARG A 670 23.68 6.98 -5.14
N LEU A 671 23.36 6.27 -6.24
CA LEU A 671 22.28 5.30 -6.27
C LEU A 671 22.46 4.25 -5.17
N ILE A 672 23.67 3.71 -4.97
CA ILE A 672 23.90 2.71 -3.91
C ILE A 672 23.63 3.29 -2.51
N VAL A 673 23.98 4.55 -2.25
CA VAL A 673 23.67 5.23 -0.99
C VAL A 673 22.16 5.37 -0.80
N ASP A 674 21.46 5.84 -1.83
CA ASP A 674 20.01 6.08 -1.75
C ASP A 674 19.22 4.76 -1.71
N ALA A 675 19.67 3.72 -2.42
CA ALA A 675 19.08 2.39 -2.42
C ALA A 675 19.30 1.66 -1.08
N GLU A 676 20.47 1.78 -0.45
CA GLU A 676 20.70 1.25 0.90
C GLU A 676 19.72 1.90 1.90
N ARG A 677 19.59 3.22 1.81
CA ARG A 677 18.67 4.01 2.63
C ARG A 677 17.21 3.60 2.35
N TYR A 678 16.83 3.43 1.09
CA TYR A 678 15.51 2.96 0.67
C TYR A 678 15.17 1.59 1.27
N TYR A 679 16.09 0.62 1.20
CA TYR A 679 15.88 -0.72 1.77
C TYR A 679 15.73 -0.70 3.29
N ARG A 680 16.43 0.19 3.98
CA ARG A 680 16.23 0.42 5.42
C ARG A 680 14.83 1.00 5.69
N PHE A 681 14.40 2.02 4.95
CA PHE A 681 13.12 2.70 5.17
C PHE A 681 11.88 1.93 4.71
N MET A 682 12.03 0.93 3.85
CA MET A 682 10.93 0.06 3.42
C MET A 682 10.16 -0.57 4.59
N TYR A 683 10.79 -0.73 5.76
CA TYR A 683 10.16 -1.26 6.97
C TYR A 683 9.65 -0.21 7.96
N TYR A 684 9.87 1.08 7.69
CA TYR A 684 9.42 2.20 8.54
C TYR A 684 8.13 2.86 8.05
N GLY A 685 7.70 2.64 6.80
CA GLY A 685 6.40 3.08 6.26
C GLY A 685 6.41 3.40 4.76
N ALA A 686 5.27 3.15 4.08
CA ALA A 686 5.14 3.25 2.62
C ALA A 686 5.43 4.66 2.05
N HIS A 687 4.97 5.73 2.73
CA HIS A 687 5.16 7.11 2.29
C HIS A 687 6.64 7.56 2.35
N HIS A 688 7.43 7.07 3.31
CA HIS A 688 8.85 7.39 3.41
C HIS A 688 9.67 6.76 2.27
N SER A 689 9.38 5.50 1.92
CA SER A 689 9.99 4.85 0.76
C SER A 689 9.60 5.52 -0.56
N TRP A 690 8.33 5.93 -0.71
CA TRP A 690 7.83 6.64 -1.89
C TRP A 690 8.54 7.98 -2.08
N ASN A 691 8.54 8.83 -1.05
CA ASN A 691 9.15 10.15 -1.11
C ASN A 691 10.65 10.09 -1.37
N LEU A 692 11.34 9.07 -0.85
CA LEU A 692 12.76 8.86 -1.13
C LEU A 692 12.99 8.51 -2.60
N ARG A 693 12.17 7.63 -3.18
CA ARG A 693 12.29 7.24 -4.60
C ARG A 693 12.09 8.41 -5.54
N ASP A 694 11.02 9.17 -5.39
CA ASP A 694 10.77 10.32 -6.26
C ASP A 694 11.76 11.47 -6.04
N SER A 695 12.23 11.67 -4.80
CA SER A 695 13.32 12.61 -4.52
C SER A 695 14.62 12.20 -5.20
N HIS A 696 14.94 10.89 -5.20
CA HIS A 696 16.11 10.36 -5.92
C HIS A 696 15.99 10.61 -7.42
N MET A 697 14.84 10.29 -8.03
CA MET A 697 14.61 10.54 -9.46
C MET A 697 14.79 12.02 -9.82
N PHE A 698 14.23 12.92 -9.00
CA PHE A 698 14.37 14.36 -9.19
C PHE A 698 15.82 14.84 -9.05
N ASP A 699 16.52 14.39 -8.01
CA ASP A 699 17.93 14.76 -7.79
C ASP A 699 18.84 14.23 -8.91
N THR A 700 18.56 13.03 -9.43
CA THR A 700 19.27 12.45 -10.58
C THR A 700 19.02 13.27 -11.84
N LEU A 701 17.77 13.68 -12.10
CA LEU A 701 17.45 14.58 -13.22
C LEU A 701 18.16 15.93 -13.09
N LYS A 702 18.18 16.52 -11.89
CA LYS A 702 18.88 17.78 -11.62
C LYS A 702 20.38 17.65 -11.89
N ARG A 703 21.01 16.58 -11.42
CA ARG A 703 22.43 16.28 -11.68
C ARG A 703 22.73 16.11 -13.17
N LEU A 704 21.84 15.45 -13.91
CA LEU A 704 21.95 15.31 -15.37
C LEU A 704 21.90 16.66 -16.10
N LEU A 705 20.97 17.52 -15.71
CA LEU A 705 20.83 18.87 -16.26
C LEU A 705 22.06 19.74 -15.91
N ASP A 706 22.54 19.67 -14.67
CA ASP A 706 23.72 20.42 -14.22
C ASP A 706 24.99 19.95 -14.96
N TRP A 707 25.17 18.63 -15.13
CA TRP A 707 26.29 18.05 -15.87
C TRP A 707 26.28 18.41 -17.36
N SER A 708 25.09 18.41 -17.97
CA SER A 708 24.91 18.73 -19.39
C SER A 708 24.97 20.23 -19.69
N GLY A 709 24.98 21.06 -18.65
CA GLY A 709 25.07 22.52 -18.74
C GLY A 709 23.72 23.24 -18.58
N PRO A 710 23.74 24.55 -18.30
CA PRO A 710 22.55 25.32 -17.92
C PRO A 710 21.48 25.39 -19.02
N ASP A 711 21.89 25.36 -20.30
CA ASP A 711 20.99 25.40 -21.46
C ASP A 711 20.50 24.01 -21.90
N SER A 712 20.81 22.96 -21.13
CA SER A 712 20.37 21.61 -21.43
C SER A 712 18.87 21.44 -21.16
N LYS A 713 18.24 20.62 -22.01
CA LYS A 713 16.80 20.35 -21.98
C LYS A 713 16.54 18.85 -21.98
N ALA A 714 15.59 18.44 -21.15
CA ALA A 714 15.29 17.04 -20.89
C ALA A 714 13.83 16.69 -21.18
N VAL A 715 13.63 15.52 -21.77
CA VAL A 715 12.32 14.87 -21.82
C VAL A 715 12.34 13.74 -20.80
N VAL A 716 11.35 13.70 -19.92
CA VAL A 716 11.21 12.67 -18.89
C VAL A 716 10.07 11.73 -19.28
N TRP A 717 10.31 10.43 -19.25
CA TRP A 717 9.29 9.38 -19.46
C TRP A 717 9.09 8.65 -18.14
N ALA A 718 7.94 8.85 -17.51
CA ALA A 718 7.58 8.16 -16.27
C ALA A 718 6.07 8.00 -16.20
N HIS A 719 5.57 7.20 -15.26
CA HIS A 719 4.14 7.02 -15.07
C HIS A 719 3.42 8.33 -14.67
N ASN A 720 2.12 8.45 -14.96
CA ASN A 720 1.29 9.60 -14.56
C ASN A 720 1.41 9.90 -13.05
N SER A 721 1.51 8.86 -12.21
CA SER A 721 1.71 8.98 -10.76
C SER A 721 3.01 9.69 -10.37
N HIS A 722 4.04 9.62 -11.21
CA HIS A 722 5.33 10.27 -10.97
C HIS A 722 5.36 11.68 -11.56
N ILE A 723 4.72 11.93 -12.71
CA ILE A 723 4.90 13.20 -13.45
C ILE A 723 3.85 14.28 -13.20
N GLY A 724 2.67 13.93 -12.66
CA GLY A 724 1.66 14.92 -12.27
C GLY A 724 2.10 15.75 -11.07
N ASP A 725 1.47 16.88 -10.76
CA ASP A 725 1.69 17.55 -9.47
C ASP A 725 0.93 16.81 -8.36
N ALA A 726 1.62 16.05 -7.50
CA ALA A 726 0.99 15.24 -6.44
C ALA A 726 0.12 16.05 -5.47
N ARG A 727 0.35 17.36 -5.31
CA ARG A 727 -0.49 18.22 -4.47
C ARG A 727 -1.94 18.31 -4.94
N ALA A 728 -2.18 17.97 -6.21
CA ALA A 728 -3.50 17.95 -6.84
C ALA A 728 -4.14 16.55 -6.83
N THR A 729 -3.56 15.57 -6.14
CA THR A 729 -4.06 14.18 -6.05
C THR A 729 -4.11 13.69 -4.61
N ASP A 730 -4.76 12.55 -4.35
CA ASP A 730 -4.77 11.93 -3.00
C ASP A 730 -3.35 11.60 -2.50
N MET A 731 -2.37 11.44 -3.41
CA MET A 731 -0.97 11.22 -3.03
C MET A 731 -0.46 12.38 -2.17
N GLY A 732 -0.57 13.62 -2.65
CA GLY A 732 -0.10 14.78 -1.91
C GLY A 732 -1.09 15.26 -0.85
N ALA A 733 -2.40 15.22 -1.16
CA ALA A 733 -3.43 15.77 -0.29
C ALA A 733 -3.74 14.88 0.93
N GLU A 734 -3.78 13.56 0.75
CA GLU A 734 -4.20 12.62 1.80
C GLU A 734 -3.02 11.81 2.37
N ARG A 735 -2.06 11.42 1.53
CA ARG A 735 -0.97 10.50 1.91
C ARG A 735 0.36 11.18 2.25
N GLY A 736 0.49 12.49 2.02
CA GLY A 736 1.75 13.22 2.23
C GLY A 736 2.89 12.75 1.31
N GLU A 737 2.53 12.12 0.19
CA GLU A 737 3.46 11.63 -0.82
C GLU A 737 3.83 12.76 -1.79
N LEU A 738 5.11 12.80 -2.17
CA LEU A 738 5.67 13.68 -3.18
C LEU A 738 5.90 12.89 -4.46
N ASN A 739 5.93 13.58 -5.59
CA ASN A 739 6.34 12.97 -6.84
C ASN A 739 7.26 13.86 -7.68
N LEU A 740 7.89 13.26 -8.68
CA LEU A 740 8.83 13.92 -9.60
C LEU A 740 8.23 15.17 -10.27
N GLY A 741 6.96 15.11 -10.65
CA GLY A 741 6.21 16.21 -11.27
C GLY A 741 6.06 17.41 -10.36
N GLN A 742 5.64 17.20 -9.11
CA GLN A 742 5.59 18.24 -8.09
C GLN A 742 6.98 18.85 -7.86
N LEU A 743 8.02 18.03 -7.69
CA LEU A 743 9.38 18.52 -7.45
C LEU A 743 9.91 19.33 -8.63
N CYS A 744 9.65 18.89 -9.86
CA CYS A 744 9.99 19.65 -11.07
C CYS A 744 9.21 20.96 -11.15
N ARG A 745 7.91 20.96 -10.82
CA ARG A 745 7.10 22.19 -10.78
C ARG A 745 7.64 23.18 -9.75
N GLN A 746 8.01 22.71 -8.56
CA GLN A 746 8.55 23.55 -7.50
C GLN A 746 9.93 24.13 -7.86
N ALA A 747 10.78 23.34 -8.52
CA ALA A 747 12.14 23.75 -8.86
C ALA A 747 12.23 24.60 -10.13
N TYR A 748 11.41 24.32 -11.14
CA TYR A 748 11.50 24.92 -12.47
C TYR A 748 10.26 25.76 -12.85
N GLY A 749 9.19 25.73 -12.06
CA GLY A 749 8.00 26.55 -12.28
C GLY A 749 7.36 26.27 -13.65
N ARG A 750 7.34 27.28 -14.52
CA ARG A 750 6.82 27.18 -15.90
C ARG A 750 7.81 26.56 -16.88
N ASP A 751 9.08 26.40 -16.49
CA ASP A 751 10.09 25.71 -17.29
C ASP A 751 10.00 24.18 -17.14
N ALA A 752 9.03 23.68 -16.37
CA ALA A 752 8.57 22.29 -16.39
C ALA A 752 7.19 22.20 -17.06
N ALA A 753 7.05 21.34 -18.07
CA ALA A 753 5.78 21.02 -18.70
C ALA A 753 5.34 19.61 -18.32
N LEU A 754 4.21 19.47 -17.63
CA LEU A 754 3.67 18.17 -17.15
C LEU A 754 2.56 17.71 -18.11
N ILE A 755 2.75 16.58 -18.80
CA ILE A 755 1.81 16.10 -19.82
C ILE A 755 1.34 14.68 -19.48
N GLY A 756 0.11 14.55 -19.00
CA GLY A 756 -0.52 13.27 -18.66
C GLY A 756 -1.14 12.59 -19.88
N PHE A 757 -1.33 11.27 -19.80
CA PHE A 757 -1.97 10.46 -20.84
C PHE A 757 -3.10 9.63 -20.25
N GLY A 758 -4.16 9.35 -21.02
CA GLY A 758 -5.28 8.53 -20.56
C GLY A 758 -5.89 7.66 -21.65
N THR A 759 -6.62 6.62 -21.22
CA THR A 759 -7.40 5.74 -22.10
C THR A 759 -8.71 5.28 -21.49
N HIS A 760 -9.73 5.06 -22.33
CA HIS A 760 -11.01 4.51 -21.90
C HIS A 760 -10.97 2.98 -21.80
N SER A 761 -10.46 2.29 -22.83
CA SER A 761 -10.52 0.83 -22.94
C SER A 761 -9.43 0.28 -23.86
N GLY A 762 -9.41 -1.05 -24.06
CA GLY A 762 -8.47 -1.73 -24.96
C GLY A 762 -7.71 -2.85 -24.26
N THR A 763 -6.42 -2.99 -24.52
CA THR A 763 -5.54 -3.99 -23.87
C THR A 763 -4.25 -3.37 -23.34
N VAL A 764 -3.70 -4.00 -22.30
CA VAL A 764 -2.45 -3.59 -21.64
C VAL A 764 -1.61 -4.83 -21.31
N ALA A 765 -0.29 -4.72 -21.46
CA ALA A 765 0.65 -5.72 -20.96
C ALA A 765 0.89 -5.51 -19.45
N ALA A 766 0.42 -6.44 -18.62
CA ALA A 766 0.55 -6.35 -17.18
C ALA A 766 0.59 -7.76 -16.56
N ALA A 767 1.14 -7.87 -15.35
CA ALA A 767 1.04 -9.10 -14.57
C ALA A 767 -0.14 -9.02 -13.58
N SER A 768 -0.63 -10.19 -13.16
CA SER A 768 -1.65 -10.28 -12.11
C SER A 768 -1.05 -10.10 -10.70
N ASP A 769 0.22 -10.47 -10.52
CA ASP A 769 0.96 -10.41 -9.27
C ASP A 769 2.41 -10.01 -9.55
N TRP A 770 3.12 -9.52 -8.54
CA TRP A 770 4.56 -9.27 -8.65
C TRP A 770 5.31 -10.55 -9.04
N ASP A 771 6.30 -10.41 -9.92
CA ASP A 771 7.09 -11.51 -10.50
C ASP A 771 6.28 -12.55 -11.30
N ALA A 772 4.97 -12.37 -11.44
CA ALA A 772 4.17 -13.22 -12.30
C ALA A 772 4.46 -12.93 -13.78
N PRO A 773 4.21 -13.90 -14.69
CA PRO A 773 4.38 -13.70 -16.11
C PRO A 773 3.55 -12.52 -16.64
N MET A 774 4.08 -11.85 -17.67
CA MET A 774 3.32 -10.85 -18.42
C MET A 774 2.09 -11.48 -19.07
N GLU A 775 0.95 -10.83 -18.91
CA GLU A 775 -0.30 -11.15 -19.59
C GLU A 775 -0.75 -9.96 -20.46
N VAL A 776 -1.46 -10.24 -21.54
CA VAL A 776 -2.22 -9.21 -22.25
C VAL A 776 -3.61 -9.16 -21.63
N LYS A 777 -3.90 -8.09 -20.88
CA LYS A 777 -5.13 -7.94 -20.11
C LYS A 777 -6.04 -6.90 -20.74
N ALA A 778 -7.35 -7.11 -20.69
CA ALA A 778 -8.32 -6.15 -21.18
C ALA A 778 -8.48 -5.01 -20.18
N VAL A 779 -8.32 -3.77 -20.63
CA VAL A 779 -8.58 -2.57 -19.82
C VAL A 779 -10.09 -2.38 -19.74
N ARG A 780 -10.63 -2.32 -18.51
CA ARG A 780 -12.07 -2.11 -18.33
C ARG A 780 -12.48 -0.75 -18.89
N PRO A 781 -13.69 -0.61 -19.46
CA PRO A 781 -14.25 0.70 -19.78
C PRO A 781 -14.15 1.65 -18.59
N SER A 782 -13.86 2.93 -18.86
CA SER A 782 -13.71 3.92 -17.80
C SER A 782 -14.98 4.06 -16.95
N ARG A 783 -14.79 4.46 -15.69
CA ARG A 783 -15.92 4.62 -14.77
C ARG A 783 -16.70 5.90 -15.06
N PRO A 784 -18.04 5.93 -14.89
CA PRO A 784 -18.84 7.13 -15.17
C PRO A 784 -18.47 8.38 -14.36
N ASP A 785 -17.83 8.20 -13.21
CA ASP A 785 -17.39 9.24 -12.28
C ASP A 785 -15.94 9.74 -12.54
N SER A 786 -15.28 9.24 -13.59
CA SER A 786 -13.86 9.53 -13.87
C SER A 786 -13.62 10.56 -14.99
N TYR A 787 -12.42 11.13 -15.06
CA TYR A 787 -12.02 12.01 -16.16
C TYR A 787 -11.99 11.28 -17.51
N GLU A 788 -11.62 10.01 -17.51
CA GLU A 788 -11.60 9.16 -18.71
C GLU A 788 -13.00 9.01 -19.30
N ALA A 789 -14.06 8.93 -18.49
CA ALA A 789 -15.43 8.91 -19.02
C ALA A 789 -15.83 10.25 -19.66
N LEU A 790 -15.40 11.39 -19.11
CA LEU A 790 -15.62 12.68 -19.74
C LEU A 790 -14.88 12.78 -21.09
N CYS A 791 -13.65 12.29 -21.13
CA CYS A 791 -12.85 12.26 -22.36
C CYS A 791 -13.47 11.34 -23.41
N HIS A 792 -13.94 10.15 -23.03
CA HIS A 792 -14.64 9.22 -23.90
C HIS A 792 -15.90 9.85 -24.51
N GLN A 793 -16.69 10.58 -23.72
CA GLN A 793 -17.91 11.26 -24.18
C GLN A 793 -17.67 12.38 -25.20
N VAL A 794 -16.43 12.87 -25.34
CA VAL A 794 -16.05 13.78 -26.43
C VAL A 794 -16.26 13.11 -27.79
N GLY A 795 -16.15 11.78 -27.86
CA GLY A 795 -16.43 10.98 -29.06
C GLY A 795 -15.36 11.13 -30.14
N GLN A 796 -14.10 11.33 -29.73
CA GLN A 796 -12.96 11.49 -30.61
C GLN A 796 -11.90 10.46 -30.23
N GLU A 797 -11.33 9.78 -31.24
CA GLU A 797 -10.38 8.66 -31.02
C GLU A 797 -9.12 9.11 -30.27
N ARG A 798 -8.62 10.31 -30.57
CA ARG A 798 -7.42 10.87 -29.94
C ARG A 798 -7.37 12.39 -30.03
N PHE A 799 -6.95 13.03 -28.95
CA PHE A 799 -6.84 14.47 -28.88
C PHE A 799 -5.90 14.93 -27.77
N LEU A 800 -5.56 16.22 -27.80
CA LEU A 800 -4.80 16.93 -26.78
C LEU A 800 -5.68 17.99 -26.13
N ILE A 801 -5.68 18.06 -24.79
CA ILE A 801 -6.23 19.17 -24.02
C ILE A 801 -5.06 20.03 -23.51
N ASP A 802 -5.04 21.32 -23.86
CA ASP A 802 -4.09 22.29 -23.29
C ASP A 802 -4.70 22.87 -22.01
N LEU A 803 -4.21 22.41 -20.87
CA LEU A 803 -4.72 22.73 -19.55
C LEU A 803 -4.01 23.95 -18.95
N ARG A 804 -2.98 24.55 -19.57
CA ARG A 804 -2.27 25.70 -18.99
C ARG A 804 -3.20 26.89 -18.73
N ALA A 805 -2.96 27.60 -17.61
CA ALA A 805 -3.70 28.80 -17.26
C ALA A 805 -3.66 29.87 -18.38
N GLY A 806 -4.81 30.47 -18.70
CA GLY A 806 -4.95 31.47 -19.76
C GLY A 806 -5.04 30.91 -21.18
N ARG A 807 -5.10 29.58 -21.36
CA ARG A 807 -5.32 28.96 -22.67
C ARG A 807 -6.77 28.56 -22.88
N ASN A 808 -7.33 27.82 -21.93
CA ASN A 808 -8.71 27.33 -21.96
C ASN A 808 -9.34 27.40 -20.56
N ASP A 809 -9.52 28.61 -20.01
CA ASP A 809 -9.96 28.78 -18.62
C ASP A 809 -11.34 28.14 -18.36
N ALA A 810 -12.24 28.16 -19.34
CA ALA A 810 -13.52 27.46 -19.27
C ALA A 810 -13.38 25.93 -19.12
N VAL A 811 -12.37 25.32 -19.77
CA VAL A 811 -12.07 23.89 -19.61
C VAL A 811 -11.42 23.63 -18.27
N ARG A 812 -10.49 24.49 -17.84
CA ARG A 812 -9.87 24.38 -16.51
C ARG A 812 -10.92 24.42 -15.42
N GLU A 813 -11.86 25.37 -15.48
CA GLU A 813 -12.97 25.47 -14.54
C GLU A 813 -13.91 24.25 -14.62
N ALA A 814 -14.21 23.76 -15.82
CA ALA A 814 -15.05 22.56 -15.99
C ALA A 814 -14.38 21.27 -15.44
N LEU A 815 -13.05 21.24 -15.40
CA LEU A 815 -12.26 20.08 -14.95
C LEU A 815 -11.61 20.27 -13.58
N SER A 816 -11.85 21.38 -12.88
CA SER A 816 -11.19 21.65 -11.58
C SER A 816 -11.81 20.86 -10.42
N ALA A 817 -13.02 20.32 -10.59
CA ALA A 817 -13.65 19.48 -9.59
C ALA A 817 -12.91 18.15 -9.49
N GLN A 818 -12.56 17.73 -8.28
CA GLN A 818 -11.90 16.44 -8.06
C GLN A 818 -12.77 15.29 -8.61
N ARG A 819 -12.12 14.44 -9.40
CA ARG A 819 -12.72 13.22 -9.98
C ARG A 819 -11.70 12.11 -9.96
N LEU A 820 -12.19 10.89 -10.15
CA LEU A 820 -11.32 9.74 -10.31
C LEU A 820 -10.48 9.85 -11.59
N GLU A 821 -9.20 9.50 -11.48
CA GLU A 821 -8.27 9.27 -12.60
C GLU A 821 -7.64 7.89 -12.45
N ARG A 822 -7.41 7.23 -13.58
CA ARG A 822 -6.90 5.86 -13.68
C ARG A 822 -5.37 5.81 -13.72
N TYR A 823 -4.79 4.90 -12.94
CA TYR A 823 -3.36 4.64 -12.82
C TYR A 823 -3.10 3.12 -12.85
N ILE A 824 -2.70 2.57 -14.00
CA ILE A 824 -2.43 1.12 -14.16
C ILE A 824 -0.92 0.89 -14.13
N GLY A 825 -0.40 0.33 -13.05
CA GLY A 825 1.01 -0.03 -12.95
C GLY A 825 1.41 -1.24 -13.82
N VAL A 826 2.55 -1.84 -13.44
CA VAL A 826 3.01 -3.12 -14.02
C VAL A 826 2.13 -4.30 -13.58
N ILE A 827 1.42 -4.11 -12.47
CA ILE A 827 0.33 -4.96 -11.98
C ILE A 827 -0.99 -4.34 -12.39
N TYR A 828 -1.87 -5.16 -12.96
CA TYR A 828 -3.24 -4.75 -13.26
C TYR A 828 -4.23 -5.81 -12.80
N ARG A 829 -5.15 -5.44 -11.91
CA ARG A 829 -6.26 -6.29 -11.46
C ARG A 829 -7.60 -5.66 -11.85
N PRO A 830 -8.18 -6.05 -13.00
CA PRO A 830 -9.49 -5.56 -13.43
C PRO A 830 -10.59 -5.72 -12.36
N GLU A 831 -10.50 -6.78 -11.55
CA GLU A 831 -11.48 -7.15 -10.54
C GLU A 831 -11.56 -6.12 -9.42
N THR A 832 -10.43 -5.49 -9.06
CA THR A 832 -10.30 -4.51 -7.97
C THR A 832 -10.03 -3.09 -8.46
N GLU A 833 -10.21 -2.82 -9.76
CA GLU A 833 -9.70 -1.61 -10.44
C GLU A 833 -10.05 -0.29 -9.74
N ARG A 834 -11.27 -0.14 -9.21
CA ARG A 834 -11.67 1.08 -8.47
C ARG A 834 -10.76 1.36 -7.27
N TRP A 835 -10.31 0.33 -6.57
CA TRP A 835 -9.55 0.47 -5.33
C TRP A 835 -8.05 0.53 -5.60
N SER A 836 -7.55 -0.26 -6.55
CA SER A 836 -6.12 -0.40 -6.81
C SER A 836 -5.58 0.49 -7.94
N HIS A 837 -6.45 1.06 -8.77
CA HIS A 837 -6.04 1.76 -10.01
C HIS A 837 -6.78 3.08 -10.24
N TYR A 838 -7.53 3.60 -9.26
CA TYR A 838 -8.16 4.91 -9.34
C TYR A 838 -7.90 5.72 -8.07
N SER A 839 -7.62 7.02 -8.24
CA SER A 839 -7.44 8.00 -7.16
C SER A 839 -8.10 9.31 -7.56
N HIS A 840 -8.53 10.13 -6.61
CA HIS A 840 -9.04 11.46 -6.92
C HIS A 840 -7.90 12.40 -7.30
N ALA A 841 -8.17 13.21 -8.31
CA ALA A 841 -7.25 14.20 -8.83
C ALA A 841 -8.00 15.45 -9.31
N SER A 842 -7.32 16.59 -9.32
CA SER A 842 -7.68 17.76 -10.13
C SER A 842 -6.82 17.76 -11.39
N LEU A 843 -7.39 17.32 -12.53
CA LEU A 843 -6.65 17.18 -13.79
C LEU A 843 -5.92 18.46 -14.24
N PRO A 844 -6.54 19.67 -14.22
CA PRO A 844 -5.88 20.91 -14.64
C PRO A 844 -4.85 21.43 -13.64
N ASP A 845 -4.86 20.96 -12.40
CA ASP A 845 -3.86 21.35 -11.39
C ASP A 845 -2.69 20.36 -11.34
N GLN A 846 -2.94 19.13 -11.77
CA GLN A 846 -1.93 18.09 -11.91
C GLN A 846 -1.08 18.25 -13.18
N TYR A 847 -1.70 18.62 -14.32
CA TYR A 847 -1.03 18.65 -15.63
C TYR A 847 -1.16 19.99 -16.36
N ASP A 848 -0.17 20.32 -17.19
CA ASP A 848 -0.24 21.39 -18.19
C ASP A 848 -1.00 20.96 -19.44
N ALA A 849 -1.02 19.66 -19.72
CA ALA A 849 -1.76 19.10 -20.84
C ALA A 849 -2.13 17.63 -20.61
N PHE A 850 -3.16 17.17 -21.30
CA PHE A 850 -3.61 15.79 -21.24
C PHE A 850 -3.83 15.22 -22.64
N VAL A 851 -3.20 14.08 -22.92
CA VAL A 851 -3.28 13.36 -24.19
C VAL A 851 -4.23 12.18 -24.04
N TRP A 852 -5.20 12.09 -24.95
CA TRP A 852 -6.23 11.07 -24.91
C TRP A 852 -6.09 10.08 -26.06
N PHE A 853 -6.30 8.80 -25.77
CA PHE A 853 -6.54 7.72 -26.72
C PHE A 853 -7.78 6.94 -26.28
N ASP A 854 -8.80 6.81 -27.11
CA ASP A 854 -10.06 6.19 -26.69
C ASP A 854 -9.94 4.66 -26.53
N GLU A 855 -9.15 4.03 -27.41
CA GLU A 855 -8.84 2.60 -27.36
C GLU A 855 -7.34 2.39 -27.56
N THR A 856 -6.75 1.48 -26.78
CA THR A 856 -5.31 1.21 -26.75
C THR A 856 -4.96 -0.27 -26.83
N THR A 857 -3.71 -0.59 -27.16
CA THR A 857 -3.22 -1.96 -27.34
C THR A 857 -1.99 -2.25 -26.50
N ALA A 858 -1.85 -3.52 -26.06
CA ALA A 858 -0.71 -3.95 -25.26
C ALA A 858 0.60 -3.88 -26.05
N VAL A 859 1.70 -3.50 -25.38
CA VAL A 859 3.04 -3.56 -25.98
C VAL A 859 3.42 -5.00 -26.36
N ILE A 860 4.28 -5.14 -27.36
CA ILE A 860 4.83 -6.43 -27.77
C ILE A 860 6.23 -6.59 -27.13
N PRO A 861 6.42 -7.49 -26.15
CA PRO A 861 7.70 -7.69 -25.49
C PRO A 861 8.74 -8.29 -26.44
N LEU A 862 10.02 -7.98 -26.21
CA LEU A 862 11.13 -8.66 -26.89
C LEU A 862 11.53 -9.95 -26.15
N PRO A 863 12.03 -11.00 -26.85
CA PRO A 863 12.45 -12.24 -26.21
C PRO A 863 13.54 -12.01 -25.15
N THR A 864 13.32 -12.57 -23.97
CA THR A 864 14.24 -12.43 -22.82
C THR A 864 14.16 -13.69 -21.96
N GLU A 865 15.29 -14.32 -21.66
CA GLU A 865 15.36 -15.31 -20.59
C GLU A 865 15.37 -14.56 -19.24
N THR A 866 14.40 -14.86 -18.38
CA THR A 866 14.32 -14.24 -17.04
C THR A 866 15.50 -14.71 -16.21
N SER A 867 16.33 -13.78 -15.74
CA SER A 867 17.38 -14.08 -14.77
C SER A 867 16.73 -14.29 -13.40
N GLY A 868 16.56 -15.56 -12.99
CA GLY A 868 16.04 -15.87 -11.65
C GLY A 868 17.06 -15.54 -10.56
N GLY A 869 16.62 -14.87 -9.49
CA GLY A 869 17.35 -14.81 -8.23
C GLY A 869 17.69 -13.43 -7.64
N GLU A 870 17.00 -12.35 -8.02
CA GLU A 870 17.10 -11.07 -7.31
C GLU A 870 15.68 -10.50 -7.09
N ASP A 871 15.11 -10.73 -5.91
CA ASP A 871 13.83 -10.14 -5.49
C ASP A 871 14.06 -8.67 -5.10
N GLU A 872 14.03 -7.74 -6.05
CA GLU A 872 14.03 -6.31 -5.70
C GLU A 872 12.60 -5.82 -5.40
N THR A 873 12.45 -5.44 -4.14
CA THR A 873 11.37 -4.74 -3.45
C THR A 873 10.23 -4.16 -4.27
N PHE A 874 9.03 -4.62 -3.91
CA PHE A 874 7.74 -4.03 -4.25
C PHE A 874 7.72 -2.53 -3.94
N PRO A 875 7.47 -1.62 -4.89
CA PRO A 875 6.97 -0.30 -4.55
C PRO A 875 5.66 -0.48 -3.78
N PHE A 876 5.69 -0.18 -2.48
CA PHE A 876 4.48 -0.08 -1.67
C PHE A 876 3.82 1.25 -2.02
N GLY A 877 2.82 1.17 -2.89
CA GLY A 877 2.03 2.33 -3.28
C GLY A 877 1.30 2.07 -4.58
N PHE A 878 0.33 1.13 -4.57
CA PHE A 878 -0.93 1.13 -5.35
C PHE A 878 -1.84 0.04 -4.80
#